data_AF-A0A6N9FHQ4-F1
#
_entry.id   AF-A0A6N9FHQ4-F1
#
_cell.length_a   1.000
_cell.length_b   1.000
_cell.length_c   1.000
_cell.angle_alpha   90.00
_cell.angle_beta   90.00
_cell.angle_gamma   90.00
#
_symmetry.space_group_name_H-M   'P 1'
#
loop_
_entity.id
_entity.type
_entity.pdbx_description
1 polymer ?
#
loop_
_entity_poly.entity_id
_entity_poly.type
_entity_poly.pdbx_seq_one_letter_code
_entity_poly.pdbx_strand_id
1 'polypeptide(L)'
;MARDVILVLPEGERSLAADKLPVLLGSGAGAHIRLPGPSGAPPAASINLLDDRALVQCYPGISGLLLNGEPISGAQWLEEGDRLAIAGVEVALESLSPEAMRLEVNYLAKAWDTRPPEPAEDEDAPAAIAVRRPAGEPRALPAQKGRFWLRLTAGVLLALLGGSAIFVFTAEGVLIEVEPADVDVQVDALLPTPHVGPRYLLWQGSYRVRAELERYYPLDEEIEVGGEGGQEFRFAMRLLPGRVVVDGAAGAEIRIEGMDGVFSSGEEISLDPGTYALTVSAPRYKDLNVPLAVEGGGGLEPFAAELEPDWADITASSDPSGAELRSEGQVLGTTPATVELLSGERVLSFSRPGFATHRERLTVVAGSPQSLPTIRLQPAAGVLRVQTDPPGASITVDGNFRGGSPATVEVSPDRAHRVVVSRAGYESQERTVTLGRGAEQSLNIRLEPRLGTIRVLSRPAGAQVSVNGQFAGRTPLELQLPSAEQQLEFSLEGYVAQSREVVPQPAYPQEVQVELLTPQQQMLASQPTEIETPQGAAMIMLFPGEFEMGSQRGSQGWRSNEVRRRIRLTKRYYLGVKEVTNKEFRDFIPNHTSGAERFRSLAADGSPAVNVEWQAAAAFCNWLSSQENLPLQYQSRAGRLIPVDEPGTGYRLPTEAEWVWAARYRGGAGNSRYPWGERMPPPERSGNYADQSAGSLVTNVLSAYNDFFPFTAPVGSFPANSLGFHDLGGNAAEWTGDYYGTDTLYPNFEVDPRGPQEGRFHVIRGSGWLHGTLRELRWAFRDFGAEERLDVGFRLARYAELQEPE
;
A
#
# COMPACT_ATOMS: atom_id res chain seq x y z
N MET A 1 -26.39 2.14 10.78
CA MET A 1 -26.15 3.10 9.68
C MET A 1 -24.69 2.97 9.30
N ALA A 2 -24.33 3.24 8.04
CA ALA A 2 -22.93 3.34 7.65
C ALA A 2 -22.33 4.59 8.32
N ARG A 3 -21.17 4.47 8.97
CA ARG A 3 -20.45 5.61 9.56
C ARG A 3 -19.59 6.27 8.48
N ASP A 4 -19.85 7.54 8.19
CA ASP A 4 -19.02 8.28 7.24
C ASP A 4 -17.64 8.58 7.84
N VAL A 5 -16.61 8.63 7.01
CA VAL A 5 -15.25 8.97 7.43
C VAL A 5 -14.90 10.34 6.86
N ILE A 6 -14.65 11.31 7.74
CA ILE A 6 -14.32 12.68 7.35
C ILE A 6 -12.82 12.87 7.53
N LEU A 7 -12.12 13.11 6.42
CA LEU A 7 -10.72 13.54 6.45
C LEU A 7 -10.68 15.07 6.48
N VAL A 8 -10.12 15.64 7.55
CA VAL A 8 -9.85 17.08 7.66
C VAL A 8 -8.42 17.30 7.14
N LEU A 9 -8.30 17.74 5.89
CA LEU A 9 -7.02 18.05 5.25
C LEU A 9 -6.76 19.58 5.31
N PRO A 10 -5.51 20.06 5.21
CA PRO A 10 -5.23 21.50 5.21
C PRO A 10 -5.86 22.25 4.04
N GLU A 11 -6.10 21.56 2.92
CA GLU A 11 -6.83 22.05 1.75
C GLU A 11 -8.37 22.00 1.88
N GLY A 12 -8.93 21.39 2.94
CA GLY A 12 -10.36 21.31 3.22
C GLY A 12 -10.84 19.93 3.71
N GLU A 13 -12.11 19.85 4.13
CA GLU A 13 -12.73 18.57 4.51
C GLU A 13 -13.10 17.72 3.29
N ARG A 14 -12.85 16.41 3.39
CA ARG A 14 -13.20 15.39 2.39
C ARG A 14 -13.92 14.24 3.07
N SER A 15 -15.20 14.07 2.76
CA SER A 15 -15.97 12.89 3.18
C SER A 15 -15.64 11.67 2.32
N LEU A 16 -15.55 10.51 2.97
CA LEU A 16 -15.46 9.18 2.38
C LEU A 16 -16.63 8.36 2.91
N ALA A 17 -17.40 7.76 2.00
CA ALA A 17 -18.46 6.83 2.37
C ALA A 17 -17.89 5.59 3.09
N ALA A 18 -18.67 5.00 3.99
CA ALA A 18 -18.24 3.87 4.82
C ALA A 18 -17.74 2.64 4.06
N ASP A 19 -18.14 2.46 2.79
CA ASP A 19 -17.67 1.39 1.90
C ASP A 19 -16.21 1.55 1.45
N LYS A 20 -15.57 2.68 1.78
CA LYS A 20 -14.15 2.97 1.51
C LYS A 20 -13.21 2.68 2.68
N LEU A 21 -13.71 2.04 3.74
CA LEU A 21 -12.85 1.47 4.78
C LEU A 21 -12.08 0.24 4.27
N PRO A 22 -10.82 0.05 4.69
CA PRO A 22 -10.07 0.90 5.60
C PRO A 22 -9.45 2.14 4.91
N VAL A 23 -9.29 3.22 5.66
CA VAL A 23 -8.51 4.40 5.22
C VAL A 23 -7.05 3.96 5.03
N LEU A 24 -6.45 4.28 3.89
CA LEU A 24 -5.10 3.82 3.53
C LEU A 24 -4.11 4.98 3.59
N LEU A 25 -2.99 4.79 4.29
CA LEU A 25 -1.87 5.73 4.37
C LEU A 25 -0.75 5.20 3.46
N GLY A 26 -0.35 5.94 2.42
CA GLY A 26 0.73 5.48 1.50
C GLY A 26 1.07 6.45 0.37
N SER A 27 2.10 6.14 -0.42
CA SER A 27 2.52 6.96 -1.58
C SER A 27 1.91 6.50 -2.92
N GLY A 28 1.22 5.36 -2.95
CA GLY A 28 0.56 4.81 -4.15
C GLY A 28 -0.73 5.52 -4.53
N ALA A 29 -1.16 5.36 -5.78
CA ALA A 29 -2.36 6.03 -6.33
C ALA A 29 -3.69 5.67 -5.63
N GLY A 30 -3.75 4.53 -4.92
CA GLY A 30 -4.90 4.11 -4.13
C GLY A 30 -4.89 4.57 -2.65
N ALA A 31 -3.93 5.38 -2.23
CA ALA A 31 -3.88 5.88 -0.85
C ALA A 31 -4.94 6.97 -0.61
N HIS A 32 -5.64 6.87 0.53
CA HIS A 32 -6.62 7.85 0.96
C HIS A 32 -5.96 9.09 1.57
N ILE A 33 -4.92 8.86 2.37
CA ILE A 33 -3.99 9.86 2.93
C ILE A 33 -2.63 9.63 2.28
N ARG A 34 -2.07 10.67 1.64
CA ARG A 34 -0.83 10.54 0.85
C ARG A 34 0.40 10.71 1.72
N LEU A 35 1.33 9.75 1.68
CA LEU A 35 2.65 9.87 2.28
C LEU A 35 3.69 10.29 1.22
N PRO A 36 4.72 11.10 1.58
CA PRO A 36 5.83 11.38 0.69
C PRO A 36 6.63 10.10 0.40
N GLY A 37 6.90 9.82 -0.88
CA GLY A 37 7.68 8.64 -1.28
C GLY A 37 7.51 8.30 -2.76
N PRO A 38 8.24 7.29 -3.26
CA PRO A 38 8.12 6.84 -4.64
C PRO A 38 6.71 6.31 -4.92
N SER A 39 6.16 6.68 -6.08
CA SER A 39 4.84 6.24 -6.53
C SER A 39 4.83 4.73 -6.79
N GLY A 40 4.08 3.97 -5.98
CA GLY A 40 3.93 2.52 -6.14
C GLY A 40 4.45 1.67 -4.98
N ALA A 41 4.97 2.28 -3.90
CA ALA A 41 5.20 1.56 -2.65
C ALA A 41 3.87 1.05 -2.04
N PRO A 42 3.87 -0.10 -1.33
CA PRO A 42 2.69 -0.57 -0.61
C PRO A 42 2.25 0.45 0.46
N PRO A 43 0.96 0.46 0.87
CA PRO A 43 0.50 1.30 1.96
C PRO A 43 1.29 1.00 3.24
N ALA A 44 1.59 2.04 4.01
CA ALA A 44 2.34 1.95 5.26
C ALA A 44 1.48 1.41 6.40
N ALA A 45 0.24 1.89 6.46
CA ALA A 45 -0.76 1.47 7.42
C ALA A 45 -2.18 1.65 6.86
N SER A 46 -3.14 1.03 7.54
CA SER A 46 -4.56 1.25 7.31
C SER A 46 -5.30 1.51 8.63
N ILE A 47 -6.32 2.36 8.60
CA ILE A 47 -7.20 2.64 9.74
C ILE A 47 -8.59 2.09 9.40
N ASN A 48 -9.09 1.20 10.25
CA ASN A 48 -10.39 0.53 10.08
C ASN A 48 -11.29 0.73 11.30
N LEU A 49 -12.58 0.40 11.17
CA LEU A 49 -13.52 0.30 12.29
C LEU A 49 -13.84 -1.17 12.57
N LEU A 50 -13.69 -1.59 13.82
CA LEU A 50 -14.03 -2.92 14.31
C LEU A 50 -14.68 -2.80 15.68
N ASP A 51 -15.86 -3.41 15.85
CA ASP A 51 -16.69 -3.29 17.06
C ASP A 51 -16.84 -1.84 17.54
N ASP A 52 -17.26 -0.97 16.62
CA ASP A 52 -17.46 0.48 16.82
C ASP A 52 -16.23 1.31 17.24
N ARG A 53 -15.03 0.70 17.30
CA ARG A 53 -13.75 1.32 17.67
C ARG A 53 -12.80 1.44 16.47
N ALA A 54 -11.92 2.43 16.49
CA ALA A 54 -10.89 2.62 15.47
C ALA A 54 -9.68 1.72 15.74
N LEU A 55 -9.18 1.07 14.69
CA LEU A 55 -8.03 0.16 14.73
C LEU A 55 -7.04 0.55 13.64
N VAL A 56 -5.79 0.85 14.00
CA VAL A 56 -4.69 0.97 13.05
C VAL A 56 -4.02 -0.39 12.84
N GLN A 57 -3.70 -0.70 11.59
CA GLN A 57 -2.96 -1.90 11.18
C GLN A 57 -1.72 -1.48 10.37
N CYS A 58 -0.53 -1.72 10.92
CA CYS A 58 0.73 -1.56 10.20
C CYS A 58 0.87 -2.68 9.15
N TYR A 59 1.39 -2.35 7.96
CA TYR A 59 1.78 -3.38 6.98
C TYR A 59 3.19 -3.93 7.26
N PRO A 60 3.45 -5.24 7.03
CA PRO A 60 4.75 -5.84 7.27
C PRO A 60 5.88 -5.19 6.45
N GLY A 61 7.05 -5.01 7.07
CA GLY A 61 8.24 -4.44 6.42
C GLY A 61 8.30 -2.90 6.41
N ILE A 62 7.30 -2.22 6.98
CA ILE A 62 7.28 -0.77 7.15
C ILE A 62 7.78 -0.42 8.55
N SER A 63 8.78 0.45 8.64
CA SER A 63 9.32 0.99 9.89
C SER A 63 9.05 2.49 10.01
N GLY A 64 8.94 2.99 11.24
CA GLY A 64 8.77 4.42 11.52
C GLY A 64 7.33 4.95 11.54
N LEU A 65 6.32 4.07 11.69
CA LEU A 65 5.01 4.52 12.18
C LEU A 65 5.07 4.65 13.70
N LEU A 66 4.76 5.85 14.19
CA LEU A 66 4.66 6.17 15.61
C LEU A 66 3.18 6.35 15.98
N LEU A 67 2.77 5.88 17.17
CA LEU A 67 1.54 6.27 17.84
C LEU A 67 1.91 7.05 19.10
N ASN A 68 1.45 8.29 19.21
CA ASN A 68 1.74 9.19 20.34
C ASN A 68 3.25 9.33 20.65
N GLY A 69 4.10 9.17 19.62
CA GLY A 69 5.56 9.22 19.71
C GLY A 69 6.26 7.87 19.85
N GLU A 70 5.56 6.79 20.20
CA GLU A 70 6.14 5.46 20.38
C GLU A 70 6.02 4.60 19.09
N PRO A 71 7.04 3.81 18.72
CA PRO A 71 7.01 3.00 17.50
C PRO A 71 6.07 1.80 17.62
N ILE A 72 5.17 1.63 16.65
CA ILE A 72 4.16 0.56 16.67
C ILE A 72 4.33 -0.47 15.55
N SER A 73 3.90 -1.70 15.81
CA SER A 73 3.89 -2.80 14.85
C SER A 73 2.68 -3.71 15.07
N GLY A 74 2.12 -4.25 13.98
CA GLY A 74 0.90 -5.05 14.04
C GLY A 74 -0.36 -4.19 14.09
N ALA A 75 -1.36 -4.65 14.86
CA ALA A 75 -2.65 -3.98 15.02
C ALA A 75 -2.76 -3.32 16.39
N GLN A 76 -3.25 -2.09 16.45
CA GLN A 76 -3.44 -1.35 17.70
C GLN A 76 -4.73 -0.52 17.66
N TRP A 77 -5.45 -0.50 18.79
CA TRP A 77 -6.65 0.33 18.95
C TRP A 77 -6.25 1.80 19.06
N LEU A 78 -7.07 2.68 18.49
CA LEU A 78 -6.96 4.13 18.60
C LEU A 78 -8.07 4.67 19.51
N GLU A 79 -7.71 5.58 20.40
CA GLU A 79 -8.63 6.37 21.22
C GLU A 79 -8.75 7.82 20.70
N GLU A 80 -9.80 8.54 21.11
CA GLU A 80 -10.03 9.92 20.70
C GLU A 80 -8.90 10.82 21.23
N GLY A 81 -8.22 11.53 20.33
CA GLY A 81 -7.01 12.31 20.59
C GLY A 81 -5.68 11.63 20.21
N ASP A 82 -5.69 10.34 19.87
CA ASP A 82 -4.48 9.61 19.43
C ASP A 82 -3.90 10.17 18.12
N ARG A 83 -2.56 10.21 18.04
CA ARG A 83 -1.80 10.75 16.91
C ARG A 83 -0.88 9.71 16.29
N LEU A 84 -1.13 9.37 15.03
CA LEU A 84 -0.25 8.57 14.20
C LEU A 84 0.72 9.46 13.43
N ALA A 85 2.03 9.22 13.51
CA ALA A 85 3.03 9.98 12.76
C ALA A 85 3.91 9.06 11.91
N ILE A 86 4.04 9.37 10.61
CA ILE A 86 4.92 8.66 9.68
C ILE A 86 5.33 9.55 8.51
N ALA A 87 6.61 9.51 8.13
CA ALA A 87 7.15 10.19 6.94
C ALA A 87 6.79 11.69 6.83
N GLY A 88 6.72 12.41 7.96
CA GLY A 88 6.36 13.84 8.01
C GLY A 88 4.85 14.13 7.89
N VAL A 89 4.00 13.11 7.94
CA VAL A 89 2.54 13.24 8.02
C VAL A 89 2.08 12.78 9.40
N GLU A 90 1.28 13.61 10.06
CA GLU A 90 0.58 13.28 11.29
C GLU A 90 -0.92 13.10 11.00
N VAL A 91 -1.54 12.08 11.56
CA VAL A 91 -2.97 11.78 11.46
C VAL A 91 -3.52 11.62 12.86
N ALA A 92 -4.38 12.54 13.30
CA ALA A 92 -5.02 12.51 14.62
C ALA A 92 -6.46 12.00 14.51
N LEU A 93 -6.88 11.13 15.44
CA LEU A 93 -8.29 10.78 15.61
C LEU A 93 -9.01 11.90 16.37
N GLU A 94 -9.60 12.85 15.65
CA GLU A 94 -10.23 14.05 16.22
C GLU A 94 -11.48 13.68 17.03
N SER A 95 -12.34 12.82 16.48
CA SER A 95 -13.53 12.29 17.16
C SER A 95 -14.04 10.99 16.56
N LEU A 96 -14.67 10.16 17.40
CA LEU A 96 -15.27 8.89 17.00
C LEU A 96 -16.71 8.79 17.51
N SER A 97 -17.67 9.07 16.63
CA SER A 97 -19.10 9.08 16.96
C SER A 97 -19.88 7.96 16.25
N PRO A 98 -21.14 7.70 16.63
CA PRO A 98 -22.03 6.78 15.90
C PRO A 98 -22.38 7.25 14.48
N GLU A 99 -22.16 8.53 14.14
CA GLU A 99 -22.49 9.14 12.85
C GLU A 99 -21.26 9.21 11.93
N ALA A 100 -20.11 9.64 12.46
CA ALA A 100 -18.87 9.77 11.72
C ALA A 100 -17.59 9.52 12.55
N MET A 101 -16.53 9.07 11.86
CA MET A 101 -15.15 9.08 12.34
C MET A 101 -14.40 10.25 11.68
N ARG A 102 -13.84 11.16 12.48
CA ARG A 102 -13.09 12.34 12.00
C ARG A 102 -11.59 12.15 12.18
N LEU A 103 -10.84 12.25 11.09
CA LEU A 103 -9.38 12.14 11.07
C LEU A 103 -8.77 13.48 10.60
N GLU A 104 -8.03 14.14 11.48
CA GLU A 104 -7.28 15.36 11.14
C GLU A 104 -5.91 14.97 10.56
N VAL A 105 -5.56 15.50 9.39
CA VAL A 105 -4.29 15.18 8.70
C VAL A 105 -3.43 16.44 8.62
N ASN A 106 -2.27 16.39 9.25
CA ASN A 106 -1.30 17.50 9.28
C ASN A 106 0.00 17.10 8.57
N TYR A 107 0.37 17.85 7.53
CA TYR A 107 1.65 17.69 6.84
C TYR A 107 2.70 18.58 7.51
N LEU A 108 3.65 17.97 8.23
CA LEU A 108 4.65 18.67 9.03
C LEU A 108 5.77 19.25 8.14
N ALA A 109 5.79 20.57 8.01
CA ALA A 109 6.69 21.27 7.08
C ALA A 109 8.10 21.53 7.66
N LYS A 110 9.07 20.66 7.32
CA LYS A 110 10.46 21.00 6.86
C LYS A 110 11.42 19.81 6.93
N ALA A 111 12.21 19.59 5.88
CA ALA A 111 13.68 19.83 5.89
C ALA A 111 14.43 19.23 4.67
N TRP A 112 14.32 19.83 3.48
CA TRP A 112 15.32 19.69 2.40
C TRP A 112 15.49 21.03 1.66
N ASP A 113 16.36 21.91 2.19
CA ASP A 113 16.91 23.05 1.42
C ASP A 113 18.26 22.63 0.85
N THR A 114 18.24 22.13 -0.38
CA THR A 114 19.45 21.83 -1.17
C THR A 114 19.46 22.74 -2.39
N ARG A 115 19.88 24.00 -2.19
CA ARG A 115 20.26 24.88 -3.29
C ARG A 115 21.65 24.49 -3.83
N PRO A 116 21.90 24.57 -5.15
CA PRO A 116 23.14 24.09 -5.74
C PRO A 116 24.27 25.13 -5.61
N PRO A 117 25.54 24.69 -5.45
CA PRO A 117 26.69 25.51 -5.84
C PRO A 117 26.92 25.38 -7.35
N GLU A 118 27.08 26.53 -8.03
CA GLU A 118 27.52 26.62 -9.43
C GLU A 118 29.06 26.47 -9.56
N PRO A 119 29.59 26.15 -10.76
CA PRO A 119 31.03 25.99 -10.99
C PRO A 119 31.74 27.28 -11.45
N ALA A 120 33.04 27.36 -11.18
CA ALA A 120 34.05 28.18 -11.86
C ALA A 120 35.39 27.42 -11.73
N GLU A 121 36.06 26.99 -12.81
CA GLU A 121 36.77 27.72 -13.87
C GLU A 121 38.13 28.30 -13.44
N ASP A 122 39.08 28.26 -14.38
CA ASP A 122 40.53 28.13 -14.20
C ASP A 122 41.35 29.45 -14.28
N GLU A 123 42.65 29.31 -13.96
CA GLU A 123 43.82 30.10 -14.43
C GLU A 123 43.89 31.64 -14.18
N ASP A 124 44.95 32.12 -13.49
CA ASP A 124 46.19 32.58 -14.15
C ASP A 124 47.29 33.09 -13.17
N ALA A 125 48.55 33.17 -13.63
CA ALA A 125 49.73 33.77 -12.93
C ALA A 125 50.01 35.23 -13.48
N PRO A 126 51.12 36.02 -13.22
CA PRO A 126 52.42 35.71 -12.59
C PRO A 126 53.20 36.88 -11.84
N ALA A 127 54.46 36.58 -11.43
CA ALA A 127 55.71 37.40 -11.44
C ALA A 127 55.96 38.75 -10.67
N ALA A 128 56.87 38.68 -9.68
CA ALA A 128 58.16 39.41 -9.47
C ALA A 128 58.32 40.97 -9.44
N ILE A 129 59.24 41.46 -8.57
CA ILE A 129 60.41 42.36 -8.85
C ILE A 129 61.25 42.68 -7.57
N ALA A 130 62.54 43.01 -7.72
CA ALA A 130 63.58 43.18 -6.67
C ALA A 130 64.25 44.60 -6.64
N VAL A 131 65.19 44.88 -5.69
CA VAL A 131 66.20 46.00 -5.62
C VAL A 131 66.85 46.03 -4.20
N ARG A 132 68.14 46.33 -3.86
CA ARG A 132 69.46 46.49 -4.55
C ARG A 132 70.66 46.31 -3.56
N ARG A 133 71.90 46.53 -4.05
CA ARG A 133 73.25 46.49 -3.41
C ARG A 133 73.70 47.83 -2.75
N PRO A 134 74.89 47.94 -2.08
CA PRO A 134 76.26 48.07 -2.66
C PRO A 134 77.33 47.18 -1.96
N ALA A 135 78.57 46.86 -2.40
CA ALA A 135 79.60 47.35 -3.35
C ALA A 135 80.85 48.01 -2.68
N GLY A 136 82.06 47.48 -2.97
CA GLY A 136 83.36 48.03 -2.51
C GLY A 136 84.60 47.21 -2.91
N GLU A 137 85.44 47.76 -3.79
CA GLU A 137 86.81 47.32 -4.21
C GLU A 137 87.83 48.40 -3.71
N PRO A 138 89.20 48.37 -3.89
CA PRO A 138 89.97 47.78 -5.02
C PRO A 138 91.46 47.31 -4.80
N ARG A 139 92.04 46.71 -5.86
CA ARG A 139 93.41 46.88 -6.46
C ARG A 139 94.76 46.73 -5.70
N ALA A 140 95.55 45.79 -6.27
CA ALA A 140 96.86 45.97 -6.97
C ALA A 140 98.21 46.09 -6.24
N LEU A 141 99.21 45.37 -6.79
CA LEU A 141 100.66 45.62 -6.67
C LEU A 141 101.38 45.21 -7.98
N PRO A 142 102.32 46.00 -8.51
CA PRO A 142 103.26 45.56 -9.55
C PRO A 142 104.74 45.74 -9.17
N ALA A 143 105.58 44.77 -9.60
CA ALA A 143 107.04 44.84 -9.67
C ALA A 143 107.79 45.03 -8.32
N GLN A 144 109.05 44.62 -8.13
CA GLN A 144 110.07 44.13 -9.06
C GLN A 144 111.14 43.37 -8.24
N LYS A 145 111.72 42.30 -8.81
CA LYS A 145 113.17 41.99 -8.81
C LYS A 145 113.37 40.50 -9.07
N GLY A 146 113.84 40.17 -10.27
CA GLY A 146 114.27 38.81 -10.55
C GLY A 146 115.72 38.60 -10.10
N ARG A 147 116.13 37.34 -10.22
CA ARG A 147 117.52 36.92 -10.48
C ARG A 147 118.53 37.22 -9.35
N PHE A 148 119.46 36.34 -9.00
CA PHE A 148 119.90 35.05 -9.53
C PHE A 148 121.19 34.80 -8.76
N TRP A 149 121.48 33.57 -8.36
CA TRP A 149 122.72 32.93 -8.80
C TRP A 149 122.59 31.43 -8.57
N LEU A 150 122.88 30.69 -9.62
CA LEU A 150 122.56 29.28 -9.75
C LEU A 150 123.81 28.57 -10.25
N ARG A 151 123.96 27.30 -9.86
CA ARG A 151 124.94 26.33 -10.39
C ARG A 151 126.38 26.61 -9.91
N LEU A 152 127.21 25.60 -9.62
CA LEU A 152 127.30 24.32 -10.33
C LEU A 152 127.64 23.12 -9.42
N THR A 153 126.64 22.46 -8.84
CA THR A 153 126.75 21.11 -8.23
C THR A 153 125.47 20.23 -8.39
N ALA A 154 124.48 20.48 -9.26
CA ALA A 154 124.52 20.43 -10.74
C ALA A 154 125.11 19.17 -11.41
N GLY A 155 125.43 18.10 -10.66
CA GLY A 155 125.91 16.82 -11.23
C GLY A 155 124.88 15.71 -11.02
N VAL A 156 124.95 15.05 -9.87
CA VAL A 156 124.02 13.97 -9.47
C VAL A 156 122.58 14.50 -9.29
N LEU A 157 122.46 15.74 -8.79
CA LEU A 157 121.18 16.46 -8.78
C LEU A 157 120.58 16.58 -10.19
N LEU A 158 121.37 16.56 -11.27
CA LEU A 158 120.88 16.84 -12.64
C LEU A 158 120.33 15.57 -13.33
N ALA A 159 120.69 14.37 -12.87
CA ALA A 159 120.05 13.12 -13.29
C ALA A 159 118.73 12.87 -12.53
N LEU A 160 118.73 13.10 -11.21
CA LEU A 160 117.51 13.06 -10.40
C LEU A 160 116.55 14.20 -10.77
N LEU A 161 117.00 15.44 -10.90
CA LEU A 161 116.21 16.53 -11.51
C LEU A 161 115.84 16.22 -12.97
N GLY A 162 116.60 15.40 -13.70
CA GLY A 162 116.23 14.99 -15.06
C GLY A 162 114.95 14.15 -15.04
N GLY A 163 114.93 13.08 -14.25
CA GLY A 163 113.74 12.24 -14.05
C GLY A 163 112.59 12.99 -13.37
N SER A 164 112.87 13.73 -12.29
CA SER A 164 111.87 14.52 -11.57
C SER A 164 111.34 15.70 -12.38
N ALA A 165 112.13 16.33 -13.26
CA ALA A 165 111.61 17.37 -14.15
C ALA A 165 110.75 16.77 -15.25
N ILE A 166 111.13 15.62 -15.84
CA ILE A 166 110.24 14.93 -16.79
C ILE A 166 108.92 14.60 -16.09
N PHE A 167 108.94 14.00 -14.90
CA PHE A 167 107.74 13.73 -14.11
C PHE A 167 106.91 15.01 -13.84
N VAL A 168 107.52 16.08 -13.30
CA VAL A 168 106.83 17.34 -12.97
C VAL A 168 106.33 18.10 -14.21
N PHE A 169 106.92 17.89 -15.40
CA PHE A 169 106.45 18.50 -16.66
C PHE A 169 105.48 17.62 -17.46
N THR A 170 105.29 16.34 -17.11
CA THR A 170 104.32 15.45 -17.80
C THR A 170 103.24 14.87 -16.88
N ALA A 171 103.28 15.13 -15.58
CA ALA A 171 102.20 14.83 -14.64
C ALA A 171 101.15 15.94 -14.61
N GLU A 172 99.90 15.55 -14.40
CA GLU A 172 98.78 16.45 -14.20
C GLU A 172 98.48 16.62 -12.70
N GLY A 173 98.04 17.82 -12.33
CA GLY A 173 97.57 18.09 -10.98
C GLY A 173 96.11 17.70 -10.84
N VAL A 174 95.84 16.67 -10.05
CA VAL A 174 94.51 16.13 -9.79
C VAL A 174 94.10 16.47 -8.36
N LEU A 175 92.92 17.08 -8.18
CA LEU A 175 92.34 17.38 -6.87
C LEU A 175 91.52 16.18 -6.39
N ILE A 176 91.82 15.65 -5.20
CA ILE A 176 91.07 14.57 -4.56
C ILE A 176 90.62 15.07 -3.18
N GLU A 177 89.33 15.34 -3.02
CA GLU A 177 88.72 15.73 -1.75
C GLU A 177 87.85 14.58 -1.21
N VAL A 178 88.03 14.26 0.06
CA VAL A 178 87.19 13.30 0.79
C VAL A 178 86.51 14.05 1.94
N GLU A 179 85.19 13.94 2.04
CA GLU A 179 84.41 14.45 3.17
C GLU A 179 84.09 13.30 4.15
N PRO A 180 84.32 13.48 5.48
CA PRO A 180 84.78 14.69 6.16
C PRO A 180 86.29 14.98 5.94
N ALA A 181 86.68 16.25 6.04
CA ALA A 181 87.95 16.78 5.48
C ALA A 181 89.27 16.44 6.23
N ASP A 182 89.26 15.48 7.16
CA ASP A 182 90.41 15.11 8.01
C ASP A 182 90.77 13.62 7.89
N VAL A 183 90.77 13.06 6.67
CA VAL A 183 91.07 11.64 6.39
C VAL A 183 92.41 11.50 5.66
N ASP A 184 93.20 10.48 6.00
CA ASP A 184 94.41 10.11 5.26
C ASP A 184 94.02 9.43 3.93
N VAL A 185 94.24 10.12 2.82
CA VAL A 185 93.87 9.67 1.48
C VAL A 185 95.08 9.05 0.77
N GLN A 186 95.03 7.74 0.59
CA GLN A 186 96.06 6.95 -0.05
C GLN A 186 95.71 6.73 -1.53
N VAL A 187 96.68 6.94 -2.42
CA VAL A 187 96.51 6.76 -3.87
C VAL A 187 97.50 5.71 -4.34
N ASP A 188 97.00 4.51 -4.67
CA ASP A 188 97.83 3.38 -5.10
C ASP A 188 98.46 3.68 -6.48
N ALA A 189 99.79 3.83 -6.51
CA ALA A 189 100.55 4.24 -7.70
C ALA A 189 101.92 3.54 -7.79
N LEU A 190 102.40 3.33 -9.03
CA LEU A 190 103.68 2.63 -9.30
C LEU A 190 104.94 3.48 -9.03
N LEU A 191 104.78 4.80 -8.87
CA LEU A 191 105.83 5.78 -8.57
C LEU A 191 105.33 6.69 -7.44
N PRO A 192 106.23 7.32 -6.65
CA PRO A 192 105.83 8.24 -5.59
C PRO A 192 104.97 9.39 -6.15
N THR A 193 103.83 9.63 -5.51
CA THR A 193 102.82 10.62 -5.90
C THR A 193 102.88 11.86 -4.99
N PRO A 194 103.80 12.81 -5.24
CA PRO A 194 103.90 14.01 -4.41
C PRO A 194 102.61 14.82 -4.51
N HIS A 195 102.10 15.24 -3.35
CA HIS A 195 100.88 16.04 -3.24
C HIS A 195 101.13 17.30 -2.40
N VAL A 196 100.30 18.32 -2.60
CA VAL A 196 100.31 19.58 -1.83
C VAL A 196 98.88 19.88 -1.41
N GLY A 197 98.56 19.58 -0.15
CA GLY A 197 97.16 19.50 0.30
C GLY A 197 96.42 18.38 -0.46
N PRO A 198 95.16 18.60 -0.87
CA PRO A 198 94.37 17.61 -1.59
C PRO A 198 94.74 17.47 -3.09
N ARG A 199 95.79 18.15 -3.58
CA ARG A 199 96.22 18.04 -4.99
C ARG A 199 97.42 17.12 -5.16
N TYR A 200 97.22 16.01 -5.85
CA TYR A 200 98.21 14.99 -6.19
C TYR A 200 98.75 15.22 -7.60
N LEU A 201 100.05 14.98 -7.82
CA LEU A 201 100.64 14.93 -9.17
C LEU A 201 100.65 13.48 -9.66
N LEU A 202 99.84 13.20 -10.69
CA LEU A 202 99.62 11.87 -11.25
C LEU A 202 99.93 11.88 -12.76
N TRP A 203 100.35 10.74 -13.32
CA TRP A 203 100.42 10.57 -14.78
C TRP A 203 99.05 10.15 -15.31
N GLN A 204 98.89 10.13 -16.64
CA GLN A 204 97.68 9.61 -17.25
C GLN A 204 97.58 8.10 -17.01
N GLY A 205 96.42 7.64 -16.52
CA GLY A 205 96.19 6.24 -16.12
C GLY A 205 95.16 6.09 -15.00
N SER A 206 94.85 4.85 -14.64
CA SER A 206 93.90 4.49 -13.58
C SER A 206 94.62 4.36 -12.22
N TYR A 207 94.03 4.90 -11.17
CA TYR A 207 94.52 4.89 -9.80
C TYR A 207 93.42 4.50 -8.83
N ARG A 208 93.77 3.89 -7.70
CA ARG A 208 92.80 3.53 -6.65
C ARG A 208 92.98 4.44 -5.44
N VAL A 209 91.90 5.10 -5.05
CA VAL A 209 91.82 6.04 -3.93
C VAL A 209 91.22 5.32 -2.73
N ARG A 210 91.99 5.23 -1.65
CA ARG A 210 91.58 4.66 -0.38
C ARG A 210 91.58 5.68 0.73
N ALA A 211 90.60 5.61 1.60
CA ALA A 211 90.49 6.48 2.77
C ALA A 211 89.80 5.71 3.90
N GLU A 212 90.40 5.67 5.08
CA GLU A 212 89.85 5.01 6.26
C GLU A 212 89.66 6.02 7.39
N LEU A 213 88.47 6.03 8.00
CA LEU A 213 88.14 6.88 9.13
C LEU A 213 87.29 6.10 10.14
N GLU A 214 87.64 6.21 11.41
CA GLU A 214 86.88 5.60 12.51
C GLU A 214 85.42 6.07 12.50
N ARG A 215 84.47 5.14 12.72
CA ARG A 215 83.00 5.33 12.62
C ARG A 215 82.41 5.43 11.20
N TYR A 216 83.22 5.37 10.15
CA TYR A 216 82.75 5.39 8.75
C TYR A 216 83.06 4.06 8.03
N TYR A 217 82.33 3.77 6.94
CA TYR A 217 82.73 2.74 6.00
C TYR A 217 84.00 3.17 5.25
N PRO A 218 84.98 2.27 5.02
CA PRO A 218 86.18 2.59 4.27
C PRO A 218 85.85 2.93 2.81
N LEU A 219 86.52 3.95 2.29
CA LEU A 219 86.46 4.35 0.88
C LEU A 219 87.52 3.56 0.10
N ASP A 220 87.15 2.99 -1.04
CA ASP A 220 88.05 2.25 -1.94
C ASP A 220 87.53 2.32 -3.38
N GLU A 221 87.81 3.44 -4.06
CA GLU A 221 87.24 3.81 -5.37
C GLU A 221 88.34 3.93 -6.44
N GLU A 222 87.98 3.75 -7.72
CA GLU A 222 88.91 3.87 -8.85
C GLU A 222 88.69 5.17 -9.62
N ILE A 223 89.77 5.90 -9.92
CA ILE A 223 89.78 7.14 -10.71
C ILE A 223 90.63 6.96 -11.96
N GLU A 224 90.20 7.55 -13.08
CA GLU A 224 91.00 7.63 -14.30
C GLU A 224 91.48 9.06 -14.51
N VAL A 225 92.81 9.23 -14.63
CA VAL A 225 93.43 10.52 -14.91
C VAL A 225 93.62 10.64 -16.42
N GLY A 226 92.80 11.49 -17.05
CA GLY A 226 92.86 11.84 -18.47
C GLY A 226 93.96 12.87 -18.77
N GLY A 227 94.01 13.31 -20.04
CA GLY A 227 95.00 14.30 -20.53
C GLY A 227 94.52 15.75 -20.55
N GLU A 228 93.61 16.11 -19.64
CA GLU A 228 93.08 17.46 -19.48
C GLU A 228 93.46 17.99 -18.09
N GLY A 229 94.50 18.83 -18.05
CA GLY A 229 95.07 19.33 -16.80
C GLY A 229 94.06 20.08 -15.92
N GLY A 230 93.83 19.56 -14.71
CA GLY A 230 93.00 20.18 -13.68
C GLY A 230 91.79 19.36 -13.19
N GLN A 231 91.78 18.05 -13.41
CA GLN A 231 90.71 17.14 -12.98
C GLN A 231 90.49 17.12 -11.45
N GLU A 232 89.26 16.86 -11.04
CA GLU A 232 88.82 16.90 -9.64
C GLU A 232 87.86 15.73 -9.32
N PHE A 233 88.14 15.01 -8.24
CA PHE A 233 87.36 13.91 -7.72
C PHE A 233 86.95 14.20 -6.27
N ARG A 234 85.67 14.02 -5.96
CA ARG A 234 85.09 14.26 -4.64
C ARG A 234 84.38 13.00 -4.15
N PHE A 235 84.69 12.57 -2.93
CA PHE A 235 84.08 11.41 -2.28
C PHE A 235 83.50 11.80 -0.93
N ALA A 236 82.39 11.19 -0.53
CA ALA A 236 81.81 11.36 0.79
C ALA A 236 81.72 10.00 1.49
N MET A 237 82.37 9.87 2.64
CA MET A 237 82.33 8.64 3.42
C MET A 237 80.97 8.48 4.11
N ARG A 238 80.42 7.27 4.10
CA ARG A 238 79.16 6.95 4.80
C ARG A 238 79.45 6.55 6.24
N LEU A 239 78.73 7.12 7.20
CA LEU A 239 78.76 6.66 8.59
C LEU A 239 78.35 5.18 8.68
N LEU A 240 78.93 4.45 9.62
CA LEU A 240 78.43 3.13 10.01
C LEU A 240 77.04 3.29 10.68
N PRO A 241 76.15 2.29 10.59
CA PRO A 241 74.88 2.29 11.33
C PRO A 241 75.06 2.50 12.84
N GLY A 242 74.08 3.14 13.48
CA GLY A 242 73.90 3.13 14.92
C GLY A 242 73.26 1.83 15.38
N ARG A 243 73.53 1.42 16.62
CA ARG A 243 73.00 0.17 17.19
C ARG A 243 72.08 0.53 18.34
N VAL A 244 70.79 0.63 18.04
CA VAL A 244 69.76 1.09 18.98
C VAL A 244 69.27 -0.08 19.82
N VAL A 245 69.06 0.15 21.12
CA VAL A 245 68.36 -0.80 22.00
C VAL A 245 67.18 -0.09 22.64
N VAL A 246 65.96 -0.57 22.37
CA VAL A 246 64.74 -0.03 22.99
C VAL A 246 64.37 -0.87 24.21
N ASP A 247 64.45 -0.27 25.40
CA ASP A 247 64.07 -0.88 26.68
C ASP A 247 62.64 -0.45 27.04
N GLY A 248 61.70 -1.38 26.87
CA GLY A 248 60.28 -1.23 27.18
C GLY A 248 59.75 -2.35 28.07
N ALA A 249 58.45 -2.31 28.39
CA ALA A 249 57.81 -3.29 29.26
C ALA A 249 58.03 -4.76 28.80
N ALA A 250 58.00 -5.69 29.74
CA ALA A 250 58.21 -7.11 29.43
C ALA A 250 57.14 -7.64 28.46
N GLY A 251 57.58 -8.11 27.28
CA GLY A 251 56.69 -8.53 26.20
C GLY A 251 56.18 -7.38 25.32
N ALA A 252 56.81 -6.21 25.35
CA ALA A 252 56.55 -5.14 24.40
C ALA A 252 57.05 -5.51 23.00
N GLU A 253 56.19 -5.27 22.01
CA GLU A 253 56.49 -5.25 20.58
C GLU A 253 56.96 -3.85 20.17
N ILE A 254 58.09 -3.78 19.49
CA ILE A 254 58.67 -2.54 18.95
C ILE A 254 58.58 -2.56 17.43
N ARG A 255 58.06 -1.48 16.85
CA ARG A 255 58.03 -1.26 15.39
C ARG A 255 58.66 0.07 15.07
N ILE A 256 59.44 0.10 13.99
CA ILE A 256 60.18 1.27 13.53
C ILE A 256 59.79 1.50 12.07
N GLU A 257 59.27 2.69 11.76
CA GLU A 257 58.80 3.02 10.42
C GLU A 257 59.95 2.90 9.39
N GLY A 258 59.71 2.15 8.32
CA GLY A 258 60.72 1.84 7.29
C GLY A 258 61.51 0.54 7.52
N MET A 259 61.27 -0.19 8.61
CA MET A 259 61.80 -1.55 8.81
C MET A 259 60.71 -2.63 8.73
N ASP A 260 60.98 -3.68 7.95
CA ASP A 260 60.18 -4.90 7.92
C ASP A 260 60.51 -5.80 9.12
N GLY A 261 59.80 -5.61 10.24
CA GLY A 261 59.97 -6.44 11.44
C GLY A 261 59.15 -5.99 12.65
N VAL A 262 59.11 -6.85 13.66
CA VAL A 262 58.70 -6.50 15.02
C VAL A 262 59.82 -6.95 15.94
N PHE A 263 60.39 -6.01 16.67
CA PHE A 263 61.53 -6.23 17.57
C PHE A 263 61.05 -6.42 19.01
N SER A 264 61.84 -7.12 19.80
CA SER A 264 61.57 -7.34 21.23
C SER A 264 62.23 -6.27 22.10
N SER A 265 61.66 -5.99 23.28
CA SER A 265 62.34 -5.15 24.29
C SER A 265 63.74 -5.69 24.60
N GLY A 266 64.75 -4.81 24.54
CA GLY A 266 66.16 -5.14 24.74
C GLY A 266 66.90 -5.72 23.52
N GLU A 267 66.25 -5.81 22.35
CA GLU A 267 66.90 -6.24 21.09
C GLU A 267 67.79 -5.13 20.51
N GLU A 268 68.95 -5.50 19.94
CA GLU A 268 69.90 -4.57 19.32
C GLU A 268 69.61 -4.42 17.82
N ILE A 269 69.16 -3.24 17.42
CA ILE A 269 68.67 -2.92 16.07
C ILE A 269 69.69 -2.01 15.36
N SER A 270 70.20 -2.46 14.22
CA SER A 270 71.15 -1.68 13.40
C SER A 270 70.39 -0.73 12.47
N LEU A 271 70.51 0.59 12.67
CA LEU A 271 69.80 1.64 11.93
C LEU A 271 70.79 2.64 11.30
N ASP A 272 70.52 3.09 10.08
CA ASP A 272 71.28 4.19 9.49
C ASP A 272 71.03 5.50 10.26
N PRO A 273 71.95 6.49 10.22
CA PRO A 273 71.74 7.78 10.87
C PRO A 273 70.51 8.50 10.33
N GLY A 274 69.60 8.92 11.21
CA GLY A 274 68.30 9.47 10.78
C GLY A 274 67.32 9.74 11.92
N THR A 275 66.06 9.95 11.58
CA THR A 275 64.95 10.01 12.54
C THR A 275 63.81 9.14 12.04
N TYR A 276 63.36 8.22 12.89
CA TYR A 276 62.36 7.21 12.59
C TYR A 276 61.16 7.37 13.53
N ALA A 277 59.95 6.99 13.09
CA ALA A 277 58.82 6.86 14.01
C ALA A 277 58.91 5.51 14.74
N LEU A 278 58.91 5.55 16.07
CA LEU A 278 58.95 4.39 16.96
C LEU A 278 57.56 4.17 17.57
N THR A 279 57.00 2.98 17.38
CA THR A 279 55.80 2.50 18.07
C THR A 279 56.20 1.40 19.04
N VAL A 280 55.83 1.53 20.33
CA VAL A 280 56.02 0.51 21.35
C VAL A 280 54.65 0.10 21.90
N SER A 281 54.28 -1.16 21.70
CA SER A 281 52.99 -1.76 22.07
C SER A 281 53.21 -2.86 23.11
N ALA A 282 52.49 -2.83 24.25
CA ALA A 282 52.58 -3.89 25.25
C ALA A 282 51.20 -4.29 25.79
N PRO A 283 50.96 -5.57 26.13
CA PRO A 283 49.68 -6.02 26.66
C PRO A 283 49.28 -5.26 27.93
N ARG A 284 48.05 -4.71 27.95
CA ARG A 284 47.49 -3.85 29.03
C ARG A 284 48.09 -2.44 29.16
N TYR A 285 48.83 -1.97 28.17
CA TYR A 285 49.32 -0.60 28.09
C TYR A 285 48.81 0.10 26.82
N LYS A 286 48.84 1.43 26.81
CA LYS A 286 48.62 2.23 25.60
C LYS A 286 49.85 2.19 24.71
N ASP A 287 49.64 2.22 23.40
CA ASP A 287 50.73 2.31 22.43
C ASP A 287 51.47 3.66 22.54
N LEU A 288 52.77 3.60 22.81
CA LEU A 288 53.64 4.77 22.81
C LEU A 288 54.13 5.02 21.38
N ASN A 289 53.92 6.23 20.87
CA ASN A 289 54.31 6.64 19.51
C ASN A 289 55.17 7.91 19.60
N VAL A 290 56.46 7.80 19.29
CA VAL A 290 57.47 8.86 19.51
C VAL A 290 58.55 8.85 18.42
N PRO A 291 59.20 9.98 18.11
CA PRO A 291 60.34 10.01 17.20
C PRO A 291 61.61 9.47 17.87
N LEU A 292 62.31 8.59 17.18
CA LEU A 292 63.61 8.03 17.55
C LEU A 292 64.68 8.62 16.63
N ALA A 293 65.58 9.44 17.18
CA ALA A 293 66.76 9.93 16.46
C ALA A 293 67.93 8.95 16.64
N VAL A 294 68.66 8.68 15.56
CA VAL A 294 69.83 7.79 15.53
C VAL A 294 71.03 8.60 15.04
N GLU A 295 72.07 8.74 15.88
CA GLU A 295 73.28 9.50 15.54
C GLU A 295 74.26 8.69 14.70
N GLY A 296 74.37 7.39 14.99
CA GLY A 296 75.15 6.44 14.22
C GLY A 296 76.67 6.46 14.46
N GLY A 297 77.39 5.78 13.58
CA GLY A 297 78.82 5.56 13.69
C GLY A 297 79.21 4.43 14.64
N GLY A 298 78.45 3.34 14.68
CA GLY A 298 78.78 2.08 15.38
C GLY A 298 78.55 2.03 16.90
N GLY A 299 78.16 3.16 17.51
CA GLY A 299 77.84 3.25 18.94
C GLY A 299 76.56 2.48 19.32
N LEU A 300 76.42 2.18 20.61
CA LEU A 300 75.19 1.64 21.18
C LEU A 300 74.34 2.80 21.74
N GLU A 301 73.10 2.93 21.25
CA GLU A 301 72.19 4.04 21.54
C GLU A 301 70.94 3.52 22.29
N PRO A 302 70.87 3.61 23.62
CA PRO A 302 69.73 3.11 24.40
C PRO A 302 68.56 4.10 24.42
N PHE A 303 67.33 3.60 24.23
CA PHE A 303 66.08 4.36 24.33
C PHE A 303 65.14 3.70 25.34
N ALA A 304 64.69 4.43 26.36
CA ALA A 304 63.75 3.92 27.36
C ALA A 304 62.30 4.31 27.03
N ALA A 305 61.40 3.32 26.95
CA ALA A 305 60.00 3.48 26.59
C ALA A 305 59.08 3.37 27.82
N GLU A 306 58.66 4.51 28.38
CA GLU A 306 57.68 4.56 29.46
C GLU A 306 56.24 4.41 28.92
N LEU A 307 55.55 3.35 29.33
CA LEU A 307 54.18 3.03 28.86
C LEU A 307 53.11 3.32 29.92
N GLU A 308 52.01 3.96 29.51
CA GLU A 308 50.84 4.17 30.38
C GLU A 308 49.92 2.93 30.42
N PRO A 309 49.42 2.49 31.58
CA PRO A 309 48.42 1.42 31.67
C PRO A 309 47.10 1.76 30.97
N ASP A 310 46.50 0.79 30.28
CA ASP A 310 45.21 0.92 29.56
C ASP A 310 44.06 0.15 30.24
N TRP A 311 44.07 0.09 31.57
CA TRP A 311 43.07 -0.64 32.35
C TRP A 311 42.68 0.11 33.64
N ALA A 312 41.58 -0.30 34.27
CA ALA A 312 41.15 0.20 35.56
C ALA A 312 40.41 -0.86 36.40
N ASP A 313 40.38 -0.64 37.72
CA ASP A 313 39.65 -1.47 38.68
C ASP A 313 38.14 -1.19 38.63
N ILE A 314 37.35 -2.20 38.29
CA ILE A 314 35.89 -2.15 38.28
C ILE A 314 35.33 -2.93 39.46
N THR A 315 34.71 -2.24 40.41
CA THR A 315 34.06 -2.86 41.58
C THR A 315 32.57 -3.05 41.32
N ALA A 316 32.12 -4.31 41.31
CA ALA A 316 30.75 -4.70 41.00
C ALA A 316 30.13 -5.55 42.11
N SER A 317 28.87 -5.27 42.46
CA SER A 317 28.09 -5.98 43.49
C SER A 317 26.71 -6.36 42.98
N SER A 318 26.15 -7.47 43.47
CA SER A 318 24.77 -7.87 43.18
C SER A 318 23.96 -8.15 44.45
N ASP A 319 22.64 -8.07 44.31
CA ASP A 319 21.66 -8.45 45.32
C ASP A 319 20.69 -9.48 44.69
N PRO A 320 20.67 -10.75 45.14
CA PRO A 320 21.51 -11.30 46.21
C PRO A 320 22.96 -11.55 45.75
N SER A 321 23.93 -11.36 46.66
CA SER A 321 25.37 -11.46 46.42
C SER A 321 25.86 -12.88 46.11
N GLY A 322 26.81 -13.02 45.20
CA GLY A 322 27.35 -14.29 44.72
C GLY A 322 26.94 -14.62 43.28
N ALA A 323 26.55 -13.62 42.49
CA ALA A 323 26.35 -13.77 41.06
C ALA A 323 27.69 -13.83 40.33
N GLU A 324 27.82 -14.76 39.38
CA GLU A 324 28.94 -14.87 38.45
C GLU A 324 28.98 -13.63 37.55
N LEU A 325 30.12 -12.94 37.56
CA LEU A 325 30.39 -11.76 36.74
C LEU A 325 31.20 -12.19 35.52
N ARG A 326 30.73 -11.83 34.32
CA ARG A 326 31.44 -12.03 33.06
C ARG A 326 31.53 -10.75 32.24
N SER A 327 32.64 -10.53 31.53
CA SER A 327 32.74 -9.60 30.39
C SER A 327 33.04 -10.41 29.14
N GLU A 328 32.38 -10.10 28.02
CA GLU A 328 32.68 -10.71 26.70
C GLU A 328 32.72 -12.26 26.69
N GLY A 329 31.98 -12.89 27.61
CA GLY A 329 31.92 -14.35 27.81
C GLY A 329 32.93 -14.93 28.82
N GLN A 330 34.02 -14.22 29.11
CA GLN A 330 35.03 -14.60 30.10
C GLN A 330 34.51 -14.39 31.52
N VAL A 331 34.66 -15.40 32.39
CA VAL A 331 34.34 -15.31 33.82
C VAL A 331 35.42 -14.50 34.54
N LEU A 332 35.00 -13.45 35.23
CA LEU A 332 35.88 -12.54 35.97
C LEU A 332 35.86 -12.81 37.49
N GLY A 333 34.78 -13.42 38.00
CA GLY A 333 34.65 -13.79 39.41
C GLY A 333 33.19 -13.91 39.84
N THR A 334 32.95 -13.83 41.15
CA THR A 334 31.61 -13.77 41.75
C THR A 334 31.47 -12.53 42.62
N THR A 335 30.38 -11.80 42.46
CA THR A 335 30.08 -10.55 43.17
C THR A 335 29.91 -10.73 44.70
N PRO A 336 30.36 -9.79 45.56
CA PRO A 336 31.12 -8.58 45.23
C PRO A 336 32.53 -8.91 44.72
N ALA A 337 32.92 -8.29 43.61
CA ALA A 337 34.23 -8.48 43.00
C ALA A 337 34.78 -7.14 42.52
N THR A 338 36.09 -6.95 42.68
CA THR A 338 36.87 -5.91 41.99
C THR A 338 37.68 -6.61 40.92
N VAL A 339 37.53 -6.18 39.67
CA VAL A 339 38.09 -6.84 38.49
C VAL A 339 38.75 -5.80 37.59
N GLU A 340 39.95 -6.11 37.10
CA GLU A 340 40.70 -5.25 36.19
C GLU A 340 40.09 -5.37 34.78
N LEU A 341 39.62 -4.27 34.20
CA LEU A 341 39.15 -4.23 32.82
C LEU A 341 39.98 -3.27 31.99
N LEU A 342 40.26 -3.66 30.75
CA LEU A 342 40.81 -2.78 29.72
C LEU A 342 39.80 -1.66 29.40
N SER A 343 40.32 -0.49 29.01
CA SER A 343 39.52 0.68 28.69
C SER A 343 38.54 0.46 27.52
N GLY A 344 37.61 1.41 27.35
CA GLY A 344 36.57 1.38 26.31
C GLY A 344 35.23 0.84 26.79
N GLU A 345 34.30 0.62 25.86
CA GLU A 345 32.97 0.07 26.17
C GLU A 345 33.02 -1.44 26.44
N ARG A 346 32.44 -1.87 27.57
CA ARG A 346 32.35 -3.27 27.99
C ARG A 346 30.91 -3.62 28.34
N VAL A 347 30.53 -4.87 28.08
CA VAL A 347 29.23 -5.43 28.49
C VAL A 347 29.44 -6.47 29.57
N LEU A 348 29.04 -6.11 30.79
CA LEU A 348 29.09 -6.98 31.95
C LEU A 348 27.80 -7.78 32.06
N SER A 349 27.90 -9.05 32.43
CA SER A 349 26.75 -9.90 32.70
C SER A 349 26.86 -10.54 34.07
N PHE A 350 25.74 -10.54 34.78
CA PHE A 350 25.59 -11.02 36.15
C PHE A 350 24.63 -12.20 36.14
N SER A 351 25.16 -13.40 36.35
CA SER A 351 24.41 -14.66 36.28
C SER A 351 24.33 -15.34 37.64
N ARG A 352 23.15 -15.84 38.03
CA ARG A 352 22.99 -16.62 39.27
C ARG A 352 21.90 -17.68 39.08
N PRO A 353 22.12 -18.94 39.51
CA PRO A 353 21.08 -19.97 39.47
C PRO A 353 19.78 -19.52 40.14
N GLY A 354 18.64 -19.67 39.43
CA GLY A 354 17.31 -19.23 39.88
C GLY A 354 17.01 -17.73 39.66
N PHE A 355 17.89 -16.98 39.00
CA PHE A 355 17.71 -15.57 38.67
C PHE A 355 17.93 -15.34 37.17
N ALA A 356 17.27 -14.32 36.62
CA ALA A 356 17.50 -13.87 35.25
C ALA A 356 18.87 -13.20 35.12
N THR A 357 19.62 -13.52 34.05
CA THR A 357 20.91 -12.89 33.77
C THR A 357 20.74 -11.41 33.47
N HIS A 358 21.27 -10.55 34.35
CA HIS A 358 21.31 -9.11 34.12
C HIS A 358 22.52 -8.74 33.24
N ARG A 359 22.38 -7.70 32.40
CA ARG A 359 23.47 -7.16 31.59
C ARG A 359 23.57 -5.65 31.76
N GLU A 360 24.77 -5.16 32.05
CA GLU A 360 25.07 -3.75 32.25
C GLU A 360 26.14 -3.31 31.25
N ARG A 361 26.01 -2.10 30.68
CA ARG A 361 27.02 -1.49 29.81
C ARG A 361 27.85 -0.49 30.60
N LEU A 362 29.17 -0.56 30.48
CA LEU A 362 30.10 0.31 31.19
C LEU A 362 31.19 0.81 30.25
N THR A 363 31.44 2.11 30.25
CA THR A 363 32.65 2.70 29.64
C THR A 363 33.75 2.73 30.70
N VAL A 364 34.80 1.94 30.50
CA VAL A 364 35.95 1.82 31.39
C VAL A 364 36.97 2.91 31.04
N VAL A 365 37.38 3.69 32.04
CA VAL A 365 38.36 4.79 31.89
C VAL A 365 39.70 4.36 32.47
N ALA A 366 40.73 4.25 31.64
CA ALA A 366 42.08 3.81 32.04
C ALA A 366 42.62 4.60 33.24
N GLY A 367 43.22 3.90 34.20
CA GLY A 367 43.80 4.47 35.42
C GLY A 367 42.81 5.02 36.46
N SER A 368 41.50 4.96 36.19
CA SER A 368 40.46 5.52 37.06
C SER A 368 39.53 4.43 37.60
N PRO A 369 39.68 4.00 38.87
CA PRO A 369 38.79 3.01 39.47
C PRO A 369 37.32 3.45 39.45
N GLN A 370 36.42 2.57 39.03
CA GLN A 370 34.98 2.82 38.95
C GLN A 370 34.21 1.78 39.77
N SER A 371 33.12 2.20 40.43
CA SER A 371 32.24 1.29 41.17
C SER A 371 30.83 1.36 40.62
N LEU A 372 30.28 0.20 40.29
CA LEU A 372 28.91 0.05 39.80
C LEU A 372 27.90 0.06 40.96
N PRO A 373 26.68 0.57 40.74
CA PRO A 373 25.58 0.40 41.68
C PRO A 373 25.31 -1.10 41.90
N THR A 374 24.72 -1.44 43.06
CA THR A 374 24.39 -2.85 43.37
C THR A 374 23.27 -3.36 42.47
N ILE A 375 23.59 -4.33 41.62
CA ILE A 375 22.69 -4.92 40.64
C ILE A 375 21.68 -5.86 41.32
N ARG A 376 20.40 -5.46 41.36
CA ARG A 376 19.31 -6.32 41.88
C ARG A 376 18.86 -7.33 40.83
N LEU A 377 19.16 -8.60 41.06
CA LEU A 377 18.78 -9.69 40.17
C LEU A 377 17.30 -10.06 40.34
N GLN A 378 16.59 -10.16 39.23
CA GLN A 378 15.20 -10.61 39.21
C GLN A 378 15.14 -12.15 39.24
N PRO A 379 14.19 -12.78 39.97
CA PRO A 379 13.96 -14.22 39.89
C PRO A 379 13.71 -14.68 38.44
N ALA A 380 14.25 -15.84 38.05
CA ALA A 380 14.03 -16.39 36.72
C ALA A 380 12.56 -16.80 36.55
N ALA A 381 11.91 -16.36 35.47
CA ALA A 381 10.53 -16.72 35.18
C ALA A 381 10.35 -18.24 35.04
N GLY A 382 9.19 -18.75 35.42
CA GLY A 382 8.78 -20.12 35.08
C GLY A 382 8.30 -20.17 33.62
N VAL A 383 8.62 -21.24 32.90
CA VAL A 383 8.28 -21.39 31.48
C VAL A 383 7.16 -22.42 31.31
N LEU A 384 6.00 -21.97 30.86
CA LEU A 384 4.83 -22.81 30.66
C LEU A 384 4.60 -23.08 29.16
N ARG A 385 4.77 -24.32 28.72
CA ARG A 385 4.46 -24.75 27.35
C ARG A 385 3.03 -25.27 27.29
N VAL A 386 2.10 -24.51 26.71
CA VAL A 386 0.67 -24.86 26.64
C VAL A 386 0.32 -25.36 25.25
N GLN A 387 -0.19 -26.58 25.15
CA GLN A 387 -0.71 -27.19 23.92
C GLN A 387 -2.16 -27.60 24.14
N THR A 388 -2.99 -27.48 23.09
CA THR A 388 -4.38 -27.97 23.15
C THR A 388 -4.71 -28.87 21.97
N ASP A 389 -5.66 -29.77 22.21
CA ASP A 389 -6.30 -30.59 21.19
C ASP A 389 -7.80 -30.19 21.13
N PRO A 390 -8.28 -29.56 20.04
CA PRO A 390 -7.53 -29.15 18.85
C PRO A 390 -6.65 -27.88 19.05
N PRO A 391 -5.59 -27.68 18.24
CA PRO A 391 -4.63 -26.58 18.37
C PRO A 391 -5.16 -25.25 17.81
N GLY A 392 -4.78 -24.13 18.42
CA GLY A 392 -5.29 -22.79 18.10
C GLY A 392 -6.32 -22.26 19.10
N ALA A 393 -6.38 -22.83 20.30
CA ALA A 393 -7.20 -22.28 21.40
C ALA A 393 -6.53 -21.03 21.97
N SER A 394 -7.32 -20.01 22.31
CA SER A 394 -6.86 -18.82 23.03
C SER A 394 -6.38 -19.21 24.42
N ILE A 395 -5.18 -18.75 24.81
CA ILE A 395 -4.60 -18.97 26.13
C ILE A 395 -4.62 -17.65 26.89
N THR A 396 -5.19 -17.66 28.09
CA THR A 396 -5.07 -16.54 29.04
C THR A 396 -4.39 -17.02 30.33
N VAL A 397 -3.56 -16.18 30.92
CA VAL A 397 -2.90 -16.44 32.22
C VAL A 397 -3.14 -15.25 33.14
N ASP A 398 -3.76 -15.51 34.29
CA ASP A 398 -4.27 -14.52 35.23
C ASP A 398 -5.20 -13.48 34.58
N GLY A 399 -5.95 -13.91 33.55
CA GLY A 399 -6.86 -13.06 32.76
C GLY A 399 -6.20 -12.32 31.59
N ASN A 400 -4.87 -12.28 31.52
CA ASN A 400 -4.15 -11.64 30.41
C ASN A 400 -3.99 -12.62 29.23
N PHE A 401 -4.29 -12.18 28.01
CA PHE A 401 -4.10 -12.98 26.80
C PHE A 401 -2.62 -13.23 26.49
N ARG A 402 -2.28 -14.46 26.09
CA ARG A 402 -0.90 -14.93 25.86
C ARG A 402 -0.70 -15.64 24.51
N GLY A 403 -1.63 -15.44 23.56
CA GLY A 403 -1.58 -16.04 22.24
C GLY A 403 -2.44 -17.30 22.09
N GLY A 404 -2.34 -17.95 20.93
CA GLY A 404 -3.01 -19.21 20.61
C GLY A 404 -2.10 -20.42 20.83
N SER A 405 -2.67 -21.57 21.19
CA SER A 405 -1.93 -22.82 21.35
C SER A 405 -1.42 -23.38 20.00
N PRO A 406 -0.24 -24.03 19.94
CA PRO A 406 0.73 -24.19 21.03
C PRO A 406 1.52 -22.89 21.30
N ALA A 407 1.68 -22.52 22.57
CA ALA A 407 2.45 -21.35 22.98
C ALA A 407 3.39 -21.64 24.15
N THR A 408 4.48 -20.87 24.23
CA THR A 408 5.36 -20.83 25.41
C THR A 408 5.11 -19.52 26.14
N VAL A 409 4.75 -19.59 27.42
CA VAL A 409 4.35 -18.45 28.24
C VAL A 409 5.23 -18.36 29.47
N GLU A 410 5.88 -17.22 29.66
CA GLU A 410 6.60 -16.92 30.89
C GLU A 410 5.64 -16.46 32.00
N VAL A 411 5.81 -17.01 33.19
CA VAL A 411 5.00 -16.71 34.39
C VAL A 411 5.90 -16.40 35.58
N SER A 412 5.40 -15.63 36.55
CA SER A 412 6.21 -15.31 37.73
C SER A 412 6.43 -16.55 38.59
N PRO A 413 7.65 -16.76 39.11
CA PRO A 413 7.95 -17.97 39.87
C PRO A 413 7.35 -17.90 41.27
N ASP A 414 7.25 -19.06 41.90
CA ASP A 414 6.85 -19.28 43.29
C ASP A 414 5.41 -18.80 43.61
N ARG A 415 4.57 -18.54 42.60
CA ARG A 415 3.15 -18.13 42.69
C ARG A 415 2.24 -19.01 41.84
N ALA A 416 1.00 -19.18 42.30
CA ALA A 416 -0.06 -19.84 41.54
C ALA A 416 -0.65 -18.92 40.46
N HIS A 417 -0.73 -19.44 39.23
CA HIS A 417 -1.27 -18.79 38.05
C HIS A 417 -2.50 -19.54 37.52
N ARG A 418 -3.53 -18.77 37.15
CA ARG A 418 -4.78 -19.29 36.56
C ARG A 418 -4.67 -19.28 35.05
N VAL A 419 -4.55 -20.46 34.44
CA VAL A 419 -4.47 -20.68 33.00
C VAL A 419 -5.85 -21.09 32.50
N VAL A 420 -6.48 -20.25 31.68
CA VAL A 420 -7.75 -20.59 31.01
C VAL A 420 -7.50 -20.69 29.52
N VAL A 421 -7.94 -21.80 28.92
CA VAL A 421 -7.92 -22.03 27.48
C VAL A 421 -9.33 -22.12 26.92
N SER A 422 -9.58 -21.41 25.82
CA SER A 422 -10.91 -21.29 25.21
C SER A 422 -10.85 -21.31 23.68
N ARG A 423 -11.88 -21.88 23.05
CA ARG A 423 -12.02 -21.96 21.59
C ARG A 423 -13.49 -21.91 21.21
N ALA A 424 -13.84 -21.15 20.17
CA ALA A 424 -15.21 -21.09 19.66
C ALA A 424 -15.72 -22.50 19.30
N GLY A 425 -16.92 -22.86 19.76
CA GLY A 425 -17.52 -24.18 19.58
C GLY A 425 -17.06 -25.27 20.56
N TYR A 426 -16.22 -24.93 21.55
CA TYR A 426 -15.71 -25.88 22.57
C TYR A 426 -15.95 -25.35 23.99
N GLU A 427 -16.04 -26.26 24.95
CA GLU A 427 -16.05 -25.92 26.37
C GLU A 427 -14.68 -25.38 26.81
N SER A 428 -14.68 -24.29 27.60
CA SER A 428 -13.45 -23.69 28.10
C SER A 428 -12.89 -24.49 29.28
N GLN A 429 -11.57 -24.66 29.34
CA GLN A 429 -10.88 -25.43 30.37
C GLN A 429 -10.00 -24.52 31.22
N GLU A 430 -9.96 -24.78 32.53
CA GLU A 430 -9.17 -24.03 33.50
C GLU A 430 -8.18 -24.94 34.25
N ARG A 431 -6.95 -24.47 34.42
CA ARG A 431 -5.89 -25.12 35.20
C ARG A 431 -5.17 -24.09 36.06
N THR A 432 -4.79 -24.48 37.28
CA THR A 432 -3.89 -23.70 38.13
C THR A 432 -2.51 -24.31 38.07
N VAL A 433 -1.47 -23.49 37.86
CA VAL A 433 -0.07 -23.92 37.80
C VAL A 433 0.78 -23.08 38.73
N THR A 434 1.75 -23.68 39.41
CA THR A 434 2.77 -22.98 40.20
C THR A 434 4.13 -23.47 39.72
N LEU A 435 4.97 -22.58 39.19
CA LEU A 435 6.31 -22.92 38.71
C LEU A 435 7.37 -22.33 39.65
N GLY A 436 8.43 -23.09 39.91
CA GLY A 436 9.63 -22.57 40.56
C GLY A 436 10.46 -21.68 39.62
N ARG A 437 11.47 -21.01 40.18
CA ARG A 437 12.38 -20.12 39.43
C ARG A 437 13.10 -20.85 38.30
N GLY A 438 12.87 -20.42 37.06
CA GLY A 438 13.43 -21.07 35.87
C GLY A 438 12.92 -22.49 35.60
N ALA A 439 11.86 -22.93 36.26
CA ALA A 439 11.28 -24.26 36.03
C ALA A 439 10.43 -24.28 34.75
N GLU A 440 10.59 -25.32 33.93
CA GLU A 440 9.70 -25.56 32.79
C GLU A 440 8.59 -26.57 33.13
N GLN A 441 7.37 -26.34 32.63
CA GLN A 441 6.28 -27.31 32.66
C GLN A 441 5.51 -27.30 31.34
N SER A 442 5.04 -28.46 30.89
CA SER A 442 4.10 -28.59 29.77
C SER A 442 2.68 -28.88 30.25
N LEU A 443 1.70 -28.20 29.65
CA LEU A 443 0.27 -28.49 29.79
C LEU A 443 -0.29 -28.94 28.45
N ASN A 444 -0.86 -30.14 28.42
CA ASN A 444 -1.63 -30.65 27.28
C ASN A 444 -3.10 -30.69 27.68
N ILE A 445 -3.94 -29.89 27.03
CA ILE A 445 -5.37 -29.74 27.38
C ILE A 445 -6.24 -30.10 26.19
N ARG A 446 -7.00 -31.18 26.31
CA ARG A 446 -8.06 -31.51 25.34
C ARG A 446 -9.31 -30.67 25.63
N LEU A 447 -9.90 -30.11 24.58
CA LEU A 447 -11.15 -29.36 24.65
C LEU A 447 -12.30 -30.23 24.13
N GLU A 448 -13.41 -30.26 24.89
CA GLU A 448 -14.61 -30.99 24.48
C GLU A 448 -15.50 -30.09 23.60
N PRO A 449 -16.00 -30.57 22.45
CA PRO A 449 -16.86 -29.77 21.58
C PRO A 449 -18.24 -29.56 22.19
N ARG A 450 -18.72 -28.31 22.15
CA ARG A 450 -20.05 -27.94 22.64
C ARG A 450 -21.04 -28.00 21.48
N LEU A 451 -21.75 -29.11 21.33
CA LEU A 451 -22.57 -29.41 20.15
C LEU A 451 -24.00 -28.82 20.24
N GLY A 452 -24.54 -28.40 19.10
CA GLY A 452 -25.95 -28.07 18.87
C GLY A 452 -26.53 -28.92 17.73
N THR A 453 -27.83 -29.20 17.79
CA THR A 453 -28.55 -30.03 16.79
C THR A 453 -29.18 -29.16 15.72
N ILE A 454 -28.89 -29.45 14.45
CA ILE A 454 -29.51 -28.79 13.30
C ILE A 454 -30.19 -29.81 12.39
N ARG A 455 -31.48 -29.61 12.14
CA ARG A 455 -32.24 -30.32 11.12
C ARG A 455 -32.17 -29.57 9.80
N VAL A 456 -31.69 -30.21 8.75
CA VAL A 456 -31.39 -29.60 7.46
C VAL A 456 -32.33 -30.15 6.39
N LEU A 457 -33.09 -29.26 5.77
CA LEU A 457 -34.14 -29.55 4.78
C LEU A 457 -33.86 -28.79 3.46
N SER A 458 -34.30 -29.34 2.33
CA SER A 458 -34.33 -28.59 1.06
C SER A 458 -35.62 -28.88 0.28
N ARG A 459 -35.96 -27.96 -0.61
CA ARG A 459 -36.98 -28.14 -1.66
C ARG A 459 -36.33 -27.92 -3.03
N PRO A 460 -36.37 -28.89 -3.94
CA PRO A 460 -36.73 -30.30 -3.70
C PRO A 460 -35.77 -30.99 -2.71
N ALA A 461 -36.20 -32.11 -2.13
CA ALA A 461 -35.42 -32.91 -1.20
C ALA A 461 -34.34 -33.75 -1.91
N GLY A 462 -33.35 -34.26 -1.16
CA GLY A 462 -32.25 -35.07 -1.69
C GLY A 462 -31.00 -34.29 -2.09
N ALA A 463 -30.98 -32.97 -1.83
CA ALA A 463 -29.81 -32.12 -2.03
C ALA A 463 -28.64 -32.57 -1.17
N GLN A 464 -27.45 -32.61 -1.76
CA GLN A 464 -26.19 -32.82 -1.07
C GLN A 464 -25.88 -31.63 -0.18
N VAL A 465 -25.54 -31.90 1.08
CA VAL A 465 -25.16 -30.91 2.08
C VAL A 465 -23.69 -31.08 2.45
N SER A 466 -22.93 -30.00 2.35
CA SER A 466 -21.57 -29.89 2.86
C SER A 466 -21.53 -28.91 4.04
N VAL A 467 -20.76 -29.23 5.07
CA VAL A 467 -20.51 -28.37 6.24
C VAL A 467 -19.04 -27.92 6.17
N ASN A 468 -18.80 -26.62 6.06
CA ASN A 468 -17.45 -26.03 5.94
C ASN A 468 -16.61 -26.72 4.83
N GLY A 469 -17.24 -27.01 3.69
CA GLY A 469 -16.64 -27.71 2.54
C GLY A 469 -16.54 -29.24 2.66
N GLN A 470 -16.91 -29.86 3.79
CA GLN A 470 -16.90 -31.32 3.96
C GLN A 470 -18.30 -31.92 3.76
N PHE A 471 -18.43 -32.93 2.91
CA PHE A 471 -19.72 -33.61 2.67
C PHE A 471 -20.27 -34.24 3.95
N ALA A 472 -21.48 -33.85 4.33
CA ALA A 472 -22.14 -34.27 5.58
C ALA A 472 -23.37 -35.17 5.35
N GLY A 473 -24.00 -35.12 4.17
CA GLY A 473 -25.11 -36.01 3.82
C GLY A 473 -26.02 -35.47 2.73
N ARG A 474 -27.27 -35.95 2.69
CA ARG A 474 -28.33 -35.45 1.79
C ARG A 474 -29.60 -35.12 2.57
N THR A 475 -30.33 -34.10 2.15
CA THR A 475 -31.58 -33.67 2.82
C THR A 475 -32.72 -34.69 2.63
N PRO A 476 -33.63 -34.84 3.61
CA PRO A 476 -33.57 -34.27 4.96
C PRO A 476 -32.53 -35.01 5.82
N LEU A 477 -31.72 -34.28 6.60
CA LEU A 477 -30.82 -34.88 7.59
C LEU A 477 -30.78 -34.10 8.91
N GLU A 478 -30.22 -34.71 9.94
CA GLU A 478 -29.93 -34.08 11.23
C GLU A 478 -28.41 -34.12 11.49
N LEU A 479 -27.86 -33.00 11.93
CA LEU A 479 -26.44 -32.81 12.19
C LEU A 479 -26.23 -32.36 13.64
N GLN A 480 -25.19 -32.89 14.29
CA GLN A 480 -24.66 -32.34 15.54
C GLN A 480 -23.38 -31.57 15.21
N LEU A 481 -23.43 -30.25 15.31
CA LEU A 481 -22.35 -29.36 14.91
C LEU A 481 -21.84 -28.53 16.10
N PRO A 482 -20.55 -28.18 16.16
CA PRO A 482 -20.02 -27.31 17.21
C PRO A 482 -20.75 -25.96 17.25
N SER A 483 -20.92 -25.40 18.45
CA SER A 483 -21.53 -24.09 18.74
C SER A 483 -20.62 -22.92 18.32
N ALA A 484 -20.21 -22.92 17.06
CA ALA A 484 -19.49 -21.91 16.33
C ALA A 484 -20.15 -21.76 14.95
N GLU A 485 -19.84 -20.70 14.22
CA GLU A 485 -20.35 -20.50 12.86
C GLU A 485 -20.03 -21.70 11.95
N GLN A 486 -21.05 -22.19 11.25
CA GLN A 486 -20.99 -23.29 10.29
C GLN A 486 -21.55 -22.80 8.96
N GLN A 487 -20.81 -23.03 7.87
CA GLN A 487 -21.30 -22.80 6.52
C GLN A 487 -21.90 -24.08 5.96
N LEU A 488 -23.21 -24.07 5.70
CA LEU A 488 -23.96 -25.14 5.07
C LEU A 488 -24.11 -24.84 3.57
N GLU A 489 -23.46 -25.63 2.73
CA GLU A 489 -23.62 -25.56 1.27
C GLU A 489 -24.57 -26.68 0.79
N PHE A 490 -25.52 -26.32 -0.07
CA PHE A 490 -26.58 -27.17 -0.59
C PHE A 490 -26.45 -27.25 -2.11
N SER A 491 -26.26 -28.45 -2.65
CA SER A 491 -26.11 -28.69 -4.08
C SER A 491 -27.02 -29.83 -4.56
N LEU A 492 -27.64 -29.65 -5.72
CA LEU A 492 -28.48 -30.66 -6.36
C LEU A 492 -28.40 -30.50 -7.89
N GLU A 493 -28.29 -31.62 -8.59
CA GLU A 493 -28.17 -31.65 -10.05
C GLU A 493 -29.38 -30.99 -10.73
N GLY A 494 -29.11 -30.05 -11.65
CA GLY A 494 -30.14 -29.24 -12.32
C GLY A 494 -30.60 -27.98 -11.55
N TYR A 495 -30.08 -27.75 -10.34
CA TYR A 495 -30.39 -26.60 -9.51
C TYR A 495 -29.15 -25.76 -9.22
N VAL A 496 -29.35 -24.48 -8.92
CA VAL A 496 -28.26 -23.59 -8.47
C VAL A 496 -27.97 -23.89 -7.00
N ALA A 497 -26.69 -24.05 -6.67
CA ALA A 497 -26.25 -24.29 -5.30
C ALA A 497 -26.53 -23.07 -4.40
N GLN A 498 -26.84 -23.32 -3.13
CA GLN A 498 -27.04 -22.27 -2.13
C GLN A 498 -26.16 -22.48 -0.91
N SER A 499 -25.76 -21.40 -0.26
CA SER A 499 -25.03 -21.42 1.01
C SER A 499 -25.86 -20.75 2.11
N ARG A 500 -25.72 -21.25 3.35
CA ARG A 500 -26.32 -20.68 4.57
C ARG A 500 -25.34 -20.77 5.72
N GLU A 501 -25.08 -19.64 6.37
CA GLU A 501 -24.38 -19.60 7.66
C GLU A 501 -25.36 -19.86 8.80
N VAL A 502 -24.92 -20.65 9.78
CA VAL A 502 -25.70 -20.95 10.98
C VAL A 502 -24.77 -21.14 12.19
N VAL A 503 -25.18 -20.63 13.34
CA VAL A 503 -24.52 -20.91 14.63
C VAL A 503 -25.39 -21.91 15.40
N PRO A 504 -24.96 -23.18 15.55
CA PRO A 504 -25.70 -24.20 16.28
C PRO A 504 -25.85 -23.82 17.75
N GLN A 505 -27.07 -23.87 18.28
CA GLN A 505 -27.36 -23.58 19.69
C GLN A 505 -27.43 -24.86 20.54
N PRO A 506 -26.57 -25.02 21.56
CA PRO A 506 -26.67 -26.13 22.50
C PRO A 506 -28.03 -26.13 23.22
N ALA A 507 -28.61 -27.32 23.38
CA ALA A 507 -29.94 -27.58 23.94
C ALA A 507 -31.17 -27.07 23.15
N TYR A 508 -31.01 -26.34 22.03
CA TYR A 508 -32.12 -25.87 21.19
C TYR A 508 -31.98 -26.37 19.75
N PRO A 509 -32.72 -27.42 19.34
CA PRO A 509 -32.71 -27.89 17.95
C PRO A 509 -33.18 -26.79 16.99
N GLN A 510 -32.37 -26.49 15.97
CA GLN A 510 -32.69 -25.52 14.93
C GLN A 510 -33.08 -26.24 13.63
N GLU A 511 -33.97 -25.64 12.83
CA GLU A 511 -34.31 -26.14 11.49
C GLU A 511 -33.85 -25.14 10.43
N VAL A 512 -33.06 -25.60 9.47
CA VAL A 512 -32.60 -24.84 8.31
C VAL A 512 -33.23 -25.44 7.06
N GLN A 513 -34.11 -24.69 6.40
CA GLN A 513 -34.73 -25.07 5.14
C GLN A 513 -34.27 -24.13 4.01
N VAL A 514 -33.83 -24.69 2.88
CA VAL A 514 -33.58 -23.93 1.64
C VAL A 514 -34.55 -24.34 0.53
N GLU A 515 -34.79 -23.42 -0.41
CA GLU A 515 -35.46 -23.70 -1.68
C GLU A 515 -34.43 -23.52 -2.79
N LEU A 516 -34.08 -24.62 -3.45
CA LEU A 516 -33.16 -24.64 -4.57
C LEU A 516 -33.96 -24.36 -5.84
N LEU A 517 -33.51 -23.36 -6.59
CA LEU A 517 -34.13 -22.95 -7.85
C LEU A 517 -33.35 -23.52 -9.03
N THR A 518 -34.04 -23.87 -10.12
CA THR A 518 -33.35 -24.11 -11.39
C THR A 518 -32.71 -22.81 -11.90
N PRO A 519 -31.69 -22.85 -12.78
CA PRO A 519 -31.10 -21.64 -13.35
C PRO A 519 -32.14 -20.68 -13.97
N GLN A 520 -33.15 -21.23 -14.65
CA GLN A 520 -34.27 -20.47 -15.21
C GLN A 520 -35.14 -19.84 -14.12
N GLN A 521 -35.50 -20.59 -13.08
CA GLN A 521 -36.28 -20.05 -11.94
C GLN A 521 -35.51 -18.96 -11.19
N GLN A 522 -34.18 -19.10 -11.03
CA GLN A 522 -33.34 -18.09 -10.40
C GLN A 522 -33.25 -16.82 -11.26
N MET A 523 -33.08 -16.95 -12.58
CA MET A 523 -33.15 -15.82 -13.51
C MET A 523 -34.49 -15.08 -13.39
N LEU A 524 -35.61 -15.83 -13.36
CA LEU A 524 -36.95 -15.28 -13.19
C LEU A 524 -37.19 -14.68 -11.80
N ALA A 525 -36.46 -15.11 -10.76
CA ALA A 525 -36.51 -14.52 -9.43
C ALA A 525 -35.61 -13.28 -9.30
N SER A 526 -34.56 -13.16 -10.11
CA SER A 526 -33.65 -12.01 -10.15
C SER A 526 -34.09 -10.86 -11.06
N GLN A 527 -35.15 -11.04 -11.87
CA GLN A 527 -35.71 -9.95 -12.65
C GLN A 527 -36.30 -8.88 -11.72
N PRO A 528 -35.99 -7.59 -11.92
CA PRO A 528 -36.53 -6.52 -11.09
C PRO A 528 -38.05 -6.38 -11.33
N THR A 529 -38.83 -6.14 -10.28
CA THR A 529 -40.29 -5.96 -10.40
C THR A 529 -40.68 -4.61 -11.00
N GLU A 530 -39.73 -3.66 -11.02
CA GLU A 530 -39.88 -2.31 -11.59
C GLU A 530 -38.64 -1.98 -12.42
N ILE A 531 -38.83 -1.29 -13.55
CA ILE A 531 -37.74 -0.76 -14.40
C ILE A 531 -38.04 0.69 -14.77
N GLU A 532 -37.02 1.43 -15.20
CA GLU A 532 -37.16 2.78 -15.76
C GLU A 532 -36.73 2.77 -17.23
N THR A 533 -37.37 3.58 -18.06
CA THR A 533 -36.88 3.87 -19.43
C THR A 533 -35.66 4.80 -19.38
N PRO A 534 -34.91 4.98 -20.50
CA PRO A 534 -33.83 5.97 -20.59
C PRO A 534 -34.22 7.43 -20.28
N GLN A 535 -35.51 7.77 -20.27
CA GLN A 535 -36.03 9.09 -19.90
C GLN A 535 -36.47 9.19 -18.44
N GLY A 536 -36.37 8.11 -17.66
CA GLY A 536 -36.83 8.01 -16.27
C GLY A 536 -38.30 7.62 -16.10
N ALA A 537 -38.94 7.05 -17.12
CA ALA A 537 -40.35 6.64 -17.02
C ALA A 537 -40.45 5.25 -16.34
N ALA A 538 -41.06 5.19 -15.17
CA ALA A 538 -41.24 3.94 -14.43
C ALA A 538 -42.21 2.96 -15.13
N MET A 539 -41.89 1.67 -15.08
CA MET A 539 -42.71 0.56 -15.55
C MET A 539 -42.75 -0.58 -14.53
N ILE A 540 -43.93 -1.14 -14.28
CA ILE A 540 -44.15 -2.20 -13.28
C ILE A 540 -44.40 -3.54 -13.98
N MET A 541 -43.79 -4.62 -13.47
CA MET A 541 -44.00 -5.98 -13.97
C MET A 541 -45.38 -6.52 -13.60
N LEU A 542 -46.09 -6.99 -14.62
CA LEU A 542 -47.31 -7.78 -14.52
C LEU A 542 -46.99 -9.26 -14.75
N PHE A 543 -47.49 -10.09 -13.84
CA PHE A 543 -47.34 -11.54 -13.89
C PHE A 543 -48.42 -12.21 -14.76
N PRO A 544 -48.12 -13.37 -15.36
CA PRO A 544 -49.08 -14.23 -16.05
C PRO A 544 -50.35 -14.51 -15.27
N GLY A 545 -51.46 -14.72 -15.96
CA GLY A 545 -52.75 -14.94 -15.31
C GLY A 545 -53.90 -15.22 -16.28
N GLU A 546 -55.06 -15.52 -15.70
CA GLU A 546 -56.31 -15.73 -16.43
C GLU A 546 -57.34 -14.68 -16.04
N PHE A 547 -58.05 -14.11 -17.01
CA PHE A 547 -59.11 -13.13 -16.73
C PHE A 547 -60.23 -13.11 -17.78
N GLU A 548 -61.30 -12.39 -17.46
CA GLU A 548 -62.43 -12.16 -18.35
C GLU A 548 -62.46 -10.72 -18.86
N MET A 549 -62.26 -10.54 -20.17
CA MET A 549 -62.35 -9.26 -20.86
C MET A 549 -63.76 -9.01 -21.42
N GLY A 550 -64.13 -7.75 -21.67
CA GLY A 550 -65.43 -7.36 -22.22
C GLY A 550 -66.50 -7.22 -21.13
N SER A 551 -67.77 -7.22 -21.51
CA SER A 551 -68.88 -7.12 -20.54
C SER A 551 -70.11 -7.94 -20.95
N GLN A 552 -70.97 -8.19 -19.96
CA GLN A 552 -72.18 -8.99 -20.18
C GLN A 552 -73.15 -8.25 -21.13
N ARG A 553 -73.65 -9.00 -22.13
CA ARG A 553 -74.66 -8.52 -23.09
C ARG A 553 -75.87 -7.94 -22.37
N GLY A 554 -76.30 -6.76 -22.78
CA GLY A 554 -77.46 -6.06 -22.21
C GLY A 554 -77.19 -5.32 -20.89
N SER A 555 -75.93 -5.27 -20.43
CA SER A 555 -75.57 -4.41 -19.30
C SER A 555 -75.66 -2.92 -19.66
N GLN A 556 -75.84 -2.03 -18.67
CA GLN A 556 -76.00 -0.60 -18.93
C GLN A 556 -74.78 -0.03 -19.67
N GLY A 557 -75.03 0.63 -20.81
CA GLY A 557 -74.01 1.21 -21.68
C GLY A 557 -73.35 0.22 -22.67
N TRP A 558 -73.70 -1.08 -22.65
CA TRP A 558 -73.08 -2.12 -23.47
C TRP A 558 -73.13 -1.85 -24.99
N ARG A 559 -72.04 -2.16 -25.69
CA ARG A 559 -71.95 -2.16 -27.16
C ARG A 559 -71.66 -3.56 -27.71
N SER A 560 -72.03 -3.79 -28.98
CA SER A 560 -71.80 -5.07 -29.67
C SER A 560 -70.34 -5.47 -29.85
N ASN A 561 -69.41 -4.52 -29.77
CA ASN A 561 -67.96 -4.75 -29.84
C ASN A 561 -67.30 -5.05 -28.47
N GLU A 562 -68.11 -5.23 -27.42
CA GLU A 562 -67.65 -5.44 -26.03
C GLU A 562 -67.98 -6.86 -25.54
N VAL A 563 -67.88 -7.82 -26.46
CA VAL A 563 -68.16 -9.24 -26.20
C VAL A 563 -67.26 -9.77 -25.10
N ARG A 564 -67.85 -10.56 -24.21
CA ARG A 564 -67.18 -11.23 -23.09
C ARG A 564 -66.25 -12.34 -23.59
N ARG A 565 -64.97 -12.30 -23.21
CA ARG A 565 -63.89 -13.18 -23.68
C ARG A 565 -63.06 -13.70 -22.50
N ARG A 566 -62.53 -14.92 -22.59
CA ARG A 566 -61.64 -15.51 -21.56
C ARG A 566 -60.21 -15.57 -22.07
N ILE A 567 -59.29 -14.96 -21.33
CA ILE A 567 -57.92 -14.70 -21.78
C ILE A 567 -56.90 -15.36 -20.84
N ARG A 568 -55.87 -16.01 -21.40
CA ARG A 568 -54.57 -16.28 -20.75
C ARG A 568 -53.59 -15.20 -21.16
N LEU A 569 -52.88 -14.64 -20.20
CA LEU A 569 -51.57 -14.05 -20.45
C LEU A 569 -50.54 -15.04 -19.89
N THR A 570 -49.62 -15.53 -20.71
CA THR A 570 -48.59 -16.51 -20.29
C THR A 570 -47.23 -15.86 -20.02
N LYS A 571 -47.02 -14.66 -20.55
CA LYS A 571 -45.74 -13.94 -20.48
C LYS A 571 -45.73 -12.88 -19.40
N ARG A 572 -44.59 -12.68 -18.75
CA ARG A 572 -44.34 -11.50 -17.91
C ARG A 572 -44.09 -10.28 -18.79
N TYR A 573 -44.68 -9.15 -18.43
CA TYR A 573 -44.45 -7.89 -19.14
C TYR A 573 -44.46 -6.71 -18.19
N TYR A 574 -43.60 -5.73 -18.47
CA TYR A 574 -43.65 -4.41 -17.86
C TYR A 574 -44.69 -3.57 -18.59
N LEU A 575 -45.44 -2.75 -17.84
CA LEU A 575 -46.32 -1.71 -18.37
C LEU A 575 -45.92 -0.37 -17.75
N GLY A 576 -45.98 0.72 -18.54
CA GLY A 576 -45.73 2.07 -18.06
C GLY A 576 -46.70 2.46 -16.96
N VAL A 577 -46.17 3.00 -15.86
CA VAL A 577 -46.95 3.45 -14.69
C VAL A 577 -47.96 4.54 -15.08
N LYS A 578 -47.62 5.35 -16.09
CA LYS A 578 -48.36 6.51 -16.60
C LYS A 578 -48.43 6.49 -18.13
N GLU A 579 -49.22 7.37 -18.74
CA GLU A 579 -49.11 7.66 -20.18
C GLU A 579 -47.75 8.31 -20.50
N VAL A 580 -47.28 8.18 -21.75
CA VAL A 580 -46.11 8.91 -22.24
C VAL A 580 -46.40 10.40 -22.26
N THR A 581 -45.50 11.19 -21.69
CA THR A 581 -45.63 12.65 -21.54
C THR A 581 -45.20 13.42 -22.79
N ASN A 582 -45.65 14.67 -22.90
CA ASN A 582 -45.15 15.60 -23.91
C ASN A 582 -43.64 15.79 -23.87
N LYS A 583 -43.03 15.79 -22.67
CA LYS A 583 -41.57 15.88 -22.53
C LYS A 583 -40.89 14.67 -23.19
N GLU A 584 -41.24 13.46 -22.76
CA GLU A 584 -40.64 12.22 -23.27
C GLU A 584 -40.86 12.07 -24.78
N PHE A 585 -42.05 12.40 -25.29
CA PHE A 585 -42.33 12.34 -26.72
C PHE A 585 -41.59 13.42 -27.53
N ARG A 586 -41.31 14.59 -26.94
CA ARG A 586 -40.46 15.61 -27.56
C ARG A 586 -38.98 15.24 -27.62
N ASP A 587 -38.49 14.38 -26.73
CA ASP A 587 -37.14 13.81 -26.83
C ASP A 587 -36.98 12.95 -28.13
N PHE A 588 -38.10 12.49 -28.72
CA PHE A 588 -38.16 11.81 -30.03
C PHE A 588 -38.57 12.74 -31.20
N ILE A 589 -39.64 13.52 -31.05
CA ILE A 589 -40.14 14.48 -32.05
C ILE A 589 -40.16 15.89 -31.40
N PRO A 590 -39.07 16.68 -31.51
CA PRO A 590 -38.92 17.94 -30.77
C PRO A 590 -40.02 18.99 -30.98
N ASN A 591 -40.69 18.95 -32.13
CA ASN A 591 -41.76 19.89 -32.50
C ASN A 591 -43.17 19.38 -32.16
N HIS A 592 -43.33 18.32 -31.36
CA HIS A 592 -44.65 17.83 -30.96
C HIS A 592 -45.33 18.79 -29.96
N THR A 593 -46.60 19.14 -30.24
CA THR A 593 -47.35 20.16 -29.50
C THR A 593 -48.63 19.66 -28.83
N SER A 594 -49.02 18.40 -29.04
CA SER A 594 -50.31 17.85 -28.56
C SER A 594 -51.55 18.66 -29.00
N GLY A 595 -51.50 19.38 -30.13
CA GLY A 595 -52.61 20.20 -30.61
C GLY A 595 -52.73 21.58 -29.95
N ALA A 596 -51.61 22.12 -29.44
CA ALA A 596 -51.50 23.45 -28.82
C ALA A 596 -52.10 24.60 -29.66
N GLU A 597 -52.13 24.42 -30.97
CA GLU A 597 -52.66 25.34 -31.98
C GLU A 597 -54.17 25.56 -31.82
N ARG A 598 -54.86 24.56 -31.26
CA ARG A 598 -56.26 24.64 -30.83
C ARG A 598 -56.35 24.97 -29.34
N PHE A 599 -55.62 24.25 -28.50
CA PHE A 599 -55.70 24.36 -27.04
C PHE A 599 -54.32 24.32 -26.38
N ARG A 600 -53.76 25.50 -26.08
CA ARG A 600 -52.39 25.66 -25.53
C ARG A 600 -52.10 24.78 -24.29
N SER A 601 -53.09 24.52 -23.44
CA SER A 601 -52.93 23.72 -22.22
C SER A 601 -52.50 22.27 -22.47
N LEU A 602 -52.79 21.71 -23.66
CA LEU A 602 -52.41 20.34 -24.01
C LEU A 602 -50.88 20.14 -24.17
N ALA A 603 -50.12 21.22 -24.37
CA ALA A 603 -48.70 21.17 -24.70
C ALA A 603 -47.74 20.97 -23.51
N ALA A 604 -48.26 21.05 -22.28
CA ALA A 604 -47.45 21.08 -21.06
C ALA A 604 -46.59 19.82 -20.89
N ASP A 605 -45.32 19.98 -20.50
CA ASP A 605 -44.32 18.91 -20.41
C ASP A 605 -44.79 17.67 -19.66
N GLY A 606 -45.48 17.85 -18.52
CA GLY A 606 -45.99 16.76 -17.69
C GLY A 606 -47.38 16.24 -18.06
N SER A 607 -48.06 16.82 -19.06
CA SER A 607 -49.31 16.28 -19.61
C SER A 607 -49.01 15.12 -20.57
N PRO A 608 -49.95 14.18 -20.78
CA PRO A 608 -49.80 13.11 -21.76
C PRO A 608 -49.60 13.66 -23.17
N ALA A 609 -48.74 13.01 -23.96
CA ALA A 609 -48.59 13.26 -25.38
C ALA A 609 -49.85 12.74 -26.12
N VAL A 610 -50.75 13.67 -26.45
CA VAL A 610 -51.96 13.42 -27.23
C VAL A 610 -51.81 13.98 -28.65
N ASN A 611 -52.80 13.79 -29.51
CA ASN A 611 -52.70 14.14 -30.93
C ASN A 611 -51.51 13.44 -31.61
N VAL A 612 -51.29 12.17 -31.24
CA VAL A 612 -50.24 11.29 -31.76
C VAL A 612 -50.88 10.23 -32.66
N GLU A 613 -50.38 10.08 -33.89
CA GLU A 613 -50.74 8.94 -34.76
C GLU A 613 -50.19 7.62 -34.20
N TRP A 614 -50.93 6.52 -34.37
CA TRP A 614 -50.46 5.18 -33.96
C TRP A 614 -49.07 4.84 -34.54
N GLN A 615 -48.79 5.22 -35.78
CA GLN A 615 -47.51 4.99 -36.45
C GLN A 615 -46.36 5.72 -35.74
N ALA A 616 -46.61 6.94 -35.23
CA ALA A 616 -45.62 7.71 -34.47
C ALA A 616 -45.41 7.12 -33.07
N ALA A 617 -46.46 6.61 -32.42
CA ALA A 617 -46.35 5.89 -31.14
C ALA A 617 -45.55 4.57 -31.28
N ALA A 618 -45.78 3.80 -32.34
CA ALA A 618 -45.00 2.60 -32.68
C ALA A 618 -43.54 2.94 -33.00
N ALA A 619 -43.29 4.05 -33.72
CA ALA A 619 -41.94 4.54 -34.01
C ALA A 619 -41.20 4.98 -32.73
N PHE A 620 -41.88 5.66 -31.81
CA PHE A 620 -41.34 6.02 -30.49
C PHE A 620 -40.90 4.78 -29.70
N CYS A 621 -41.71 3.72 -29.68
CA CYS A 621 -41.37 2.46 -29.04
C CYS A 621 -40.10 1.80 -29.64
N ASN A 622 -39.95 1.82 -30.97
CA ASN A 622 -38.72 1.37 -31.62
C ASN A 622 -37.51 2.28 -31.32
N TRP A 623 -37.71 3.60 -31.24
CA TRP A 623 -36.67 4.56 -30.86
C TRP A 623 -36.18 4.35 -29.42
N LEU A 624 -37.07 4.11 -28.47
CA LEU A 624 -36.70 3.70 -27.11
C LEU A 624 -35.90 2.39 -27.10
N SER A 625 -36.36 1.42 -27.90
CA SER A 625 -35.69 0.12 -28.00
C SER A 625 -34.26 0.26 -28.52
N SER A 626 -34.00 1.19 -29.44
CA SER A 626 -32.64 1.44 -29.93
C SER A 626 -31.72 2.15 -28.94
N GLN A 627 -32.25 2.99 -28.02
CA GLN A 627 -31.43 3.61 -26.96
C GLN A 627 -30.83 2.56 -26.00
N GLU A 628 -31.52 1.44 -25.80
CA GLU A 628 -31.10 0.35 -24.89
C GLU A 628 -30.57 -0.90 -25.63
N ASN A 629 -30.34 -0.83 -26.95
CA ASN A 629 -29.91 -1.94 -27.80
C ASN A 629 -30.84 -3.18 -27.74
N LEU A 630 -32.16 -2.95 -27.72
CA LEU A 630 -33.19 -3.98 -27.60
C LEU A 630 -33.78 -4.42 -28.95
N PRO A 631 -34.35 -5.63 -29.04
CA PRO A 631 -35.05 -6.09 -30.24
C PRO A 631 -36.24 -5.19 -30.58
N LEU A 632 -36.22 -4.56 -31.76
CA LEU A 632 -37.32 -3.74 -32.27
C LEU A 632 -38.63 -4.54 -32.32
N GLN A 633 -39.74 -3.91 -31.96
CA GLN A 633 -41.06 -4.55 -31.87
C GLN A 633 -41.94 -4.29 -33.09
N TYR A 634 -41.54 -3.35 -33.95
CA TYR A 634 -42.23 -3.03 -35.19
C TYR A 634 -41.28 -3.06 -36.38
N GLN A 635 -41.76 -3.59 -37.50
CA GLN A 635 -41.05 -3.67 -38.78
C GLN A 635 -41.77 -2.87 -39.86
N SER A 636 -41.02 -2.30 -40.81
CA SER A 636 -41.61 -1.54 -41.91
C SER A 636 -42.02 -2.47 -43.06
N ARG A 637 -43.31 -2.47 -43.41
CA ARG A 637 -43.89 -3.21 -44.54
C ARG A 637 -44.69 -2.23 -45.39
N ALA A 638 -44.33 -2.12 -46.67
CA ALA A 638 -44.95 -1.18 -47.63
C ALA A 638 -45.03 0.29 -47.13
N GLY A 639 -44.03 0.75 -46.37
CA GLY A 639 -43.97 2.12 -45.84
C GLY A 639 -44.76 2.36 -44.56
N ARG A 640 -45.30 1.32 -43.92
CA ARG A 640 -45.96 1.38 -42.61
C ARG A 640 -45.30 0.46 -41.60
N LEU A 641 -45.22 0.89 -40.35
CA LEU A 641 -44.85 0.04 -39.23
C LEU A 641 -46.00 -0.92 -38.92
N ILE A 642 -45.66 -2.20 -38.79
CA ILE A 642 -46.53 -3.28 -38.29
C ILE A 642 -45.80 -4.03 -37.18
N PRO A 643 -46.49 -4.70 -36.25
CA PRO A 643 -45.84 -5.57 -35.27
C PRO A 643 -44.94 -6.64 -35.93
N VAL A 644 -43.88 -7.05 -35.25
CA VAL A 644 -43.13 -8.26 -35.61
C VAL A 644 -43.92 -9.52 -35.24
N ASP A 645 -43.70 -10.60 -36.00
CA ASP A 645 -44.39 -11.89 -35.76
C ASP A 645 -44.02 -12.47 -34.38
N GLU A 646 -42.72 -12.47 -34.07
CA GLU A 646 -42.13 -12.92 -32.80
C GLU A 646 -41.56 -11.72 -32.00
N PRO A 647 -42.33 -11.14 -31.05
CA PRO A 647 -41.86 -10.01 -30.25
C PRO A 647 -40.89 -10.45 -29.16
N GLY A 648 -39.69 -9.87 -29.21
CA GLY A 648 -38.71 -9.96 -28.14
C GLY A 648 -38.96 -8.98 -26.98
N THR A 649 -37.90 -8.65 -26.24
CA THR A 649 -37.92 -7.81 -25.04
C THR A 649 -37.74 -6.30 -25.34
N GLY A 650 -38.27 -5.79 -26.45
CA GLY A 650 -38.26 -4.36 -26.77
C GLY A 650 -39.50 -3.62 -26.27
N TYR A 651 -39.47 -2.29 -26.33
CA TYR A 651 -40.64 -1.45 -26.05
C TYR A 651 -41.65 -1.52 -27.18
N ARG A 652 -42.93 -1.51 -26.82
CA ARG A 652 -44.10 -1.54 -27.71
C ARG A 652 -45.30 -0.90 -27.03
N LEU A 653 -46.38 -0.77 -27.79
CA LEU A 653 -47.71 -0.57 -27.21
C LEU A 653 -48.16 -1.87 -26.50
N PRO A 654 -48.94 -1.78 -25.40
CA PRO A 654 -49.59 -2.94 -24.80
C PRO A 654 -50.58 -3.56 -25.78
N THR A 655 -50.84 -4.87 -25.67
CA THR A 655 -52.02 -5.44 -26.33
C THR A 655 -53.29 -4.95 -25.63
N GLU A 656 -54.43 -5.02 -26.32
CA GLU A 656 -55.73 -4.72 -25.72
C GLU A 656 -55.98 -5.58 -24.46
N ALA A 657 -55.59 -6.85 -24.50
CA ALA A 657 -55.72 -7.74 -23.35
C ALA A 657 -54.79 -7.34 -22.19
N GLU A 658 -53.51 -7.06 -22.47
CA GLU A 658 -52.54 -6.62 -21.48
C GLU A 658 -52.94 -5.30 -20.80
N TRP A 659 -53.48 -4.36 -21.59
CA TRP A 659 -54.01 -3.10 -21.08
C TRP A 659 -55.18 -3.35 -20.12
N VAL A 660 -56.13 -4.22 -20.50
CA VAL A 660 -57.31 -4.52 -19.67
C VAL A 660 -56.96 -5.34 -18.43
N TRP A 661 -55.96 -6.23 -18.49
CA TRP A 661 -55.44 -6.94 -17.31
C TRP A 661 -54.95 -5.96 -16.26
N ALA A 662 -54.09 -5.00 -16.66
CA ALA A 662 -53.59 -3.96 -15.77
C ALA A 662 -54.71 -3.07 -15.21
N ALA A 663 -55.58 -2.55 -16.08
CA ALA A 663 -56.67 -1.66 -15.72
C ALA A 663 -57.68 -2.29 -14.73
N ARG A 664 -58.01 -3.57 -14.93
CA ARG A 664 -58.99 -4.31 -14.12
C ARG A 664 -58.37 -5.17 -13.04
N TYR A 665 -57.07 -5.04 -12.77
CA TYR A 665 -56.41 -5.90 -11.80
C TYR A 665 -56.94 -5.65 -10.39
N ARG A 666 -57.59 -6.68 -9.82
CA ARG A 666 -57.92 -6.82 -8.40
C ARG A 666 -57.80 -8.29 -8.03
N GLY A 667 -56.56 -8.77 -7.86
CA GLY A 667 -56.28 -10.18 -7.59
C GLY A 667 -56.80 -11.12 -8.69
N GLY A 668 -56.79 -10.68 -9.95
CA GLY A 668 -57.14 -11.49 -11.12
C GLY A 668 -58.55 -11.31 -11.72
N ALA A 669 -59.51 -10.63 -11.07
CA ALA A 669 -60.88 -10.58 -11.59
C ALA A 669 -61.69 -9.31 -11.21
N GLY A 670 -61.18 -8.11 -11.49
CA GLY A 670 -61.92 -6.87 -11.25
C GLY A 670 -63.17 -6.73 -12.15
N ASN A 671 -64.32 -7.21 -11.68
CA ASN A 671 -65.60 -7.09 -12.39
C ASN A 671 -66.33 -5.74 -12.17
N SER A 672 -65.58 -4.66 -11.93
CA SER A 672 -66.18 -3.32 -11.84
C SER A 672 -66.51 -2.76 -13.21
N ARG A 673 -67.63 -2.04 -13.30
CA ARG A 673 -68.12 -1.35 -14.49
C ARG A 673 -67.27 -0.15 -14.86
N TYR A 674 -66.90 0.66 -13.87
CA TYR A 674 -66.12 1.89 -13.99
C TYR A 674 -64.78 1.77 -13.24
N PRO A 675 -63.81 2.66 -13.51
CA PRO A 675 -62.54 2.73 -12.78
C PRO A 675 -62.69 2.80 -11.25
N TRP A 676 -63.63 3.63 -10.78
CA TRP A 676 -63.92 3.84 -9.36
C TRP A 676 -64.93 2.84 -8.76
N GLY A 677 -65.53 1.93 -9.55
CA GLY A 677 -66.49 0.93 -9.07
C GLY A 677 -67.77 0.79 -9.91
N GLU A 678 -68.92 0.63 -9.25
CA GLU A 678 -70.23 0.43 -9.92
C GLU A 678 -71.13 1.67 -9.98
N ARG A 679 -70.91 2.66 -9.11
CA ARG A 679 -71.88 3.74 -8.86
C ARG A 679 -71.51 5.03 -9.59
N MET A 680 -72.53 5.80 -9.97
CA MET A 680 -72.43 7.16 -10.50
C MET A 680 -73.03 8.14 -9.48
N PRO A 681 -72.59 9.42 -9.46
CA PRO A 681 -71.44 9.98 -10.18
C PRO A 681 -70.09 9.39 -9.71
N PRO A 682 -68.98 9.67 -10.39
CA PRO A 682 -67.66 9.31 -9.86
C PRO A 682 -67.42 10.01 -8.50
N PRO A 683 -66.81 9.32 -7.52
CA PRO A 683 -66.23 9.97 -6.35
C PRO A 683 -65.24 11.07 -6.73
N GLU A 684 -65.05 12.08 -5.89
CA GLU A 684 -64.03 13.12 -6.09
C GLU A 684 -62.65 12.53 -6.42
N ARG A 685 -61.94 13.16 -7.37
CA ARG A 685 -60.60 12.73 -7.84
C ARG A 685 -60.53 11.30 -8.39
N SER A 686 -61.59 10.78 -9.01
CA SER A 686 -61.61 9.44 -9.64
C SER A 686 -60.91 9.35 -11.01
N GLY A 687 -60.45 10.46 -11.56
CA GLY A 687 -59.86 10.58 -12.90
C GLY A 687 -60.24 11.91 -13.57
N ASN A 688 -59.65 12.18 -14.72
CA ASN A 688 -60.00 13.33 -15.57
C ASN A 688 -61.02 12.90 -16.65
N TYR A 689 -62.14 13.60 -16.72
CA TYR A 689 -63.30 13.29 -17.56
C TYR A 689 -63.92 14.56 -18.15
N ALA A 690 -64.87 14.41 -19.08
CA ALA A 690 -65.71 15.55 -19.46
C ALA A 690 -66.63 15.92 -18.29
N ASP A 691 -66.21 16.92 -17.51
CA ASP A 691 -66.81 17.35 -16.25
C ASP A 691 -67.40 18.78 -16.37
N GLN A 692 -67.73 19.42 -15.25
CA GLN A 692 -68.17 20.82 -15.27
C GLN A 692 -67.15 21.79 -15.89
N SER A 693 -65.84 21.56 -15.71
CA SER A 693 -64.78 22.42 -16.25
C SER A 693 -64.69 22.34 -17.77
N ALA A 694 -64.95 21.16 -18.36
CA ALA A 694 -65.03 20.94 -19.80
C ALA A 694 -66.35 21.42 -20.46
N GLY A 695 -67.30 21.97 -19.69
CA GLY A 695 -68.66 22.29 -20.15
C GLY A 695 -68.80 23.35 -21.26
N SER A 696 -67.74 24.10 -21.57
CA SER A 696 -67.69 25.02 -22.73
C SER A 696 -67.10 24.38 -23.99
N LEU A 697 -66.56 23.16 -23.89
CA LEU A 697 -65.81 22.46 -24.93
C LEU A 697 -66.57 21.24 -25.49
N VAL A 698 -67.38 20.58 -24.65
CA VAL A 698 -68.12 19.35 -25.02
C VAL A 698 -69.57 19.37 -24.53
N THR A 699 -70.47 18.76 -25.32
CA THR A 699 -71.92 18.76 -25.08
C THR A 699 -72.34 17.85 -23.91
N ASN A 700 -71.62 16.75 -23.68
CA ASN A 700 -71.98 15.74 -22.68
C ASN A 700 -70.98 15.80 -21.52
N VAL A 701 -71.41 16.33 -20.37
CA VAL A 701 -70.57 16.47 -19.18
C VAL A 701 -71.17 15.83 -17.94
N LEU A 702 -70.29 15.40 -17.04
CA LEU A 702 -70.63 14.91 -15.72
C LEU A 702 -70.98 16.08 -14.79
N SER A 703 -72.22 16.57 -14.88
CA SER A 703 -72.71 17.73 -14.13
C SER A 703 -72.61 17.62 -12.59
N ALA A 704 -72.46 16.42 -12.04
CA ALA A 704 -72.26 16.17 -10.61
C ALA A 704 -70.81 15.77 -10.24
N TYR A 705 -69.84 16.10 -11.10
CA TYR A 705 -68.41 15.85 -10.89
C TYR A 705 -67.60 17.09 -11.31
N ASN A 706 -66.46 17.31 -10.65
CA ASN A 706 -65.50 18.32 -11.04
C ASN A 706 -64.08 17.82 -10.69
N ASP A 707 -63.21 17.72 -11.68
CA ASP A 707 -61.79 17.37 -11.51
C ASP A 707 -60.85 18.57 -11.65
N PHE A 708 -61.40 19.73 -12.06
CA PHE A 708 -60.73 21.00 -12.30
C PHE A 708 -59.79 21.05 -13.52
N PHE A 709 -59.83 20.05 -14.41
CA PHE A 709 -59.02 19.99 -15.64
C PHE A 709 -59.90 20.02 -16.91
N PRO A 710 -60.07 21.18 -17.57
CA PRO A 710 -60.88 21.29 -18.80
C PRO A 710 -60.23 20.62 -20.03
N PHE A 711 -59.04 20.05 -19.88
CA PHE A 711 -58.20 19.42 -20.90
C PHE A 711 -57.44 18.25 -20.23
N THR A 712 -56.36 17.75 -20.84
CA THR A 712 -55.47 16.81 -20.15
C THR A 712 -54.89 17.41 -18.85
N ALA A 713 -54.76 16.55 -17.84
CA ALA A 713 -54.10 16.82 -16.58
C ALA A 713 -52.65 16.29 -16.64
N PRO A 714 -51.74 16.77 -15.77
CA PRO A 714 -50.43 16.16 -15.61
C PRO A 714 -50.53 14.68 -15.23
N VAL A 715 -49.69 13.83 -15.81
CA VAL A 715 -49.77 12.38 -15.60
C VAL A 715 -49.48 11.98 -14.15
N GLY A 716 -50.32 11.13 -13.59
CA GLY A 716 -50.33 10.73 -12.19
C GLY A 716 -51.05 11.68 -11.24
N SER A 717 -51.86 12.63 -11.72
CA SER A 717 -52.63 13.56 -10.87
C SER A 717 -53.73 12.87 -10.04
N PHE A 718 -54.23 11.72 -10.53
CA PHE A 718 -55.29 10.93 -9.90
C PHE A 718 -54.72 9.67 -9.21
N PRO A 719 -55.44 9.08 -8.25
CA PRO A 719 -54.96 7.91 -7.52
C PRO A 719 -54.66 6.72 -8.45
N ALA A 720 -53.55 6.04 -8.16
CA ALA A 720 -53.22 4.79 -8.82
C ALA A 720 -54.25 3.68 -8.49
N ASN A 721 -54.33 2.68 -9.36
CA ASN A 721 -54.99 1.42 -9.02
C ASN A 721 -54.15 0.59 -8.02
N SER A 722 -54.64 -0.58 -7.62
CA SER A 722 -53.97 -1.45 -6.63
C SER A 722 -52.63 -2.06 -7.09
N LEU A 723 -52.17 -1.75 -8.30
CA LEU A 723 -50.84 -2.11 -8.83
C LEU A 723 -49.93 -0.90 -9.06
N GLY A 724 -50.35 0.32 -8.72
CA GLY A 724 -49.55 1.53 -8.96
C GLY A 724 -49.79 2.22 -10.30
N PHE A 725 -50.61 1.67 -11.21
CA PHE A 725 -50.91 2.32 -12.48
C PHE A 725 -51.85 3.50 -12.32
N HIS A 726 -51.46 4.66 -12.86
CA HIS A 726 -52.27 5.87 -12.91
C HIS A 726 -53.02 5.99 -14.23
N ASP A 727 -54.10 6.78 -14.19
CA ASP A 727 -54.81 7.37 -15.33
C ASP A 727 -55.42 6.43 -16.38
N LEU A 728 -55.20 5.11 -16.33
CA LEU A 728 -55.87 4.10 -17.19
C LEU A 728 -57.39 4.31 -17.32
N GLY A 729 -58.02 4.87 -16.28
CA GLY A 729 -59.45 5.15 -16.24
C GLY A 729 -59.92 6.43 -16.94
N GLY A 730 -59.05 7.39 -17.27
CA GLY A 730 -59.43 8.74 -17.72
C GLY A 730 -58.23 9.51 -18.31
N ASN A 731 -58.22 10.84 -18.20
CA ASN A 731 -57.16 11.70 -18.73
C ASN A 731 -57.00 11.61 -20.25
N ALA A 732 -56.12 10.75 -20.78
CA ALA A 732 -56.02 10.44 -22.20
C ALA A 732 -56.45 8.99 -22.46
N ALA A 733 -57.27 8.80 -23.51
CA ALA A 733 -57.47 7.48 -24.07
C ALA A 733 -56.17 6.99 -24.74
N GLU A 734 -55.97 5.68 -24.80
CA GLU A 734 -54.66 5.09 -25.11
C GLU A 734 -54.71 4.16 -26.33
N TRP A 735 -53.78 4.36 -27.27
CA TRP A 735 -53.51 3.39 -28.33
C TRP A 735 -52.98 2.06 -27.77
N THR A 736 -53.49 0.95 -28.30
CA THR A 736 -52.91 -0.39 -28.09
C THR A 736 -52.35 -0.96 -29.38
N GLY A 737 -51.53 -2.01 -29.31
CA GLY A 737 -50.92 -2.65 -30.48
C GLY A 737 -51.93 -3.28 -31.44
N ASP A 738 -53.06 -3.76 -30.94
CA ASP A 738 -54.07 -4.53 -31.68
C ASP A 738 -54.72 -3.73 -32.82
N TYR A 739 -54.93 -4.40 -33.95
CA TYR A 739 -55.91 -3.97 -34.94
C TYR A 739 -57.34 -4.14 -34.40
N TYR A 740 -58.23 -3.23 -34.76
CA TYR A 740 -59.63 -3.28 -34.36
C TYR A 740 -60.44 -4.25 -35.24
N GLY A 741 -60.67 -5.46 -34.74
CA GLY A 741 -61.65 -6.42 -35.26
C GLY A 741 -63.01 -6.34 -34.55
N THR A 742 -64.07 -6.89 -35.15
CA THR A 742 -65.43 -6.98 -34.55
C THR A 742 -65.96 -8.40 -34.48
N ASP A 743 -65.07 -9.38 -34.32
CA ASP A 743 -65.44 -10.78 -34.21
C ASP A 743 -66.38 -11.02 -33.02
N THR A 744 -67.37 -11.89 -33.22
CA THR A 744 -68.40 -12.20 -32.21
C THR A 744 -68.35 -13.65 -31.74
N LEU A 745 -67.44 -14.43 -32.32
CA LEU A 745 -67.19 -15.83 -32.03
C LEU A 745 -65.71 -15.97 -31.62
N TYR A 746 -65.48 -16.24 -30.34
CA TYR A 746 -64.15 -16.44 -29.78
C TYR A 746 -64.03 -17.90 -29.29
N PRO A 747 -62.82 -18.49 -29.30
CA PRO A 747 -62.60 -19.80 -28.69
C PRO A 747 -62.86 -19.75 -27.18
N ASN A 748 -63.02 -20.91 -26.55
CA ASN A 748 -63.26 -21.01 -25.10
C ASN A 748 -62.16 -20.37 -24.23
N PHE A 749 -60.95 -20.21 -24.78
CA PHE A 749 -59.82 -19.53 -24.19
C PHE A 749 -58.91 -18.95 -25.29
N GLU A 750 -58.45 -17.72 -25.11
CA GLU A 750 -57.49 -17.05 -26.00
C GLU A 750 -56.16 -16.85 -25.25
N VAL A 751 -55.04 -17.18 -25.88
CA VAL A 751 -53.71 -17.12 -25.25
C VAL A 751 -52.91 -15.97 -25.88
N ASP A 752 -52.44 -15.05 -25.05
CA ASP A 752 -51.67 -13.85 -25.43
C ASP A 752 -52.16 -13.13 -26.71
N PRO A 753 -53.47 -12.81 -26.82
CA PRO A 753 -54.06 -12.27 -28.04
C PRO A 753 -53.52 -10.88 -28.38
N ARG A 754 -53.37 -10.62 -29.69
CA ARG A 754 -52.88 -9.34 -30.27
C ARG A 754 -53.83 -8.75 -31.32
N GLY A 755 -55.09 -9.19 -31.31
CA GLY A 755 -56.09 -8.82 -32.30
C GLY A 755 -55.91 -9.54 -33.65
N PRO A 756 -56.62 -9.09 -34.71
CA PRO A 756 -56.45 -9.59 -36.07
C PRO A 756 -55.06 -9.23 -36.64
N GLN A 757 -54.58 -10.04 -37.59
CA GLN A 757 -53.28 -9.82 -38.24
C GLN A 757 -53.26 -8.60 -39.18
N GLU A 758 -54.42 -8.18 -39.68
CA GLU A 758 -54.56 -7.04 -40.58
C GLU A 758 -55.78 -6.19 -40.19
N GLY A 759 -55.70 -4.88 -40.40
CA GLY A 759 -56.81 -3.97 -40.12
C GLY A 759 -56.59 -2.55 -40.66
N ARG A 760 -57.66 -1.76 -40.69
CA ARG A 760 -57.62 -0.33 -41.06
C ARG A 760 -57.45 0.60 -39.85
N PHE A 761 -57.94 0.17 -38.69
CA PHE A 761 -57.99 0.96 -37.46
C PHE A 761 -57.29 0.18 -36.35
N HIS A 762 -56.68 0.89 -35.40
CA HIS A 762 -56.17 0.31 -34.17
C HIS A 762 -57.17 0.52 -33.02
N VAL A 763 -57.09 -0.36 -32.03
CA VAL A 763 -57.92 -0.29 -30.84
C VAL A 763 -57.46 0.89 -29.95
N ILE A 764 -58.43 1.61 -29.41
CA ILE A 764 -58.24 2.65 -28.40
C ILE A 764 -58.94 2.21 -27.11
N ARG A 765 -58.25 2.36 -25.99
CA ARG A 765 -58.66 1.91 -24.65
C ARG A 765 -58.73 3.09 -23.67
N GLY A 766 -59.40 2.89 -22.54
CA GLY A 766 -59.57 3.93 -21.53
C GLY A 766 -60.66 4.94 -21.86
N SER A 767 -60.86 5.88 -20.93
CA SER A 767 -61.66 7.09 -21.13
C SER A 767 -60.71 8.29 -21.19
N GLY A 768 -61.23 9.51 -21.25
CA GLY A 768 -60.40 10.71 -21.25
C GLY A 768 -61.20 11.97 -21.01
N TRP A 769 -60.52 13.12 -21.06
CA TRP A 769 -61.09 14.45 -20.79
C TRP A 769 -62.26 14.87 -21.72
N LEU A 770 -62.43 14.21 -22.87
CA LEU A 770 -63.60 14.39 -23.77
C LEU A 770 -64.79 13.45 -23.47
N HIS A 771 -64.65 12.48 -22.56
CA HIS A 771 -65.63 11.42 -22.31
C HIS A 771 -66.48 11.71 -21.06
N GLY A 772 -67.78 11.89 -21.26
CA GLY A 772 -68.74 12.24 -20.18
C GLY A 772 -69.98 11.36 -20.11
N THR A 773 -70.12 10.35 -20.97
CA THR A 773 -71.31 9.47 -20.96
C THR A 773 -71.08 8.16 -20.22
N LEU A 774 -72.17 7.60 -19.67
CA LEU A 774 -72.19 6.28 -18.98
C LEU A 774 -71.64 5.13 -19.83
N ARG A 775 -71.59 5.29 -21.16
CA ARG A 775 -71.08 4.30 -22.11
C ARG A 775 -69.55 4.33 -22.18
N GLU A 776 -68.98 5.52 -22.35
CA GLU A 776 -67.54 5.70 -22.58
C GLU A 776 -66.71 5.47 -21.32
N LEU A 777 -67.24 5.83 -20.15
CA LEU A 777 -66.54 5.78 -18.86
C LEU A 777 -66.23 4.36 -18.33
N ARG A 778 -66.63 3.31 -19.04
CA ARG A 778 -66.58 1.92 -18.53
C ARG A 778 -65.26 1.24 -18.86
N TRP A 779 -64.81 0.33 -18.00
CA TRP A 779 -63.67 -0.55 -18.33
C TRP A 779 -63.87 -1.40 -19.58
N ALA A 780 -65.13 -1.73 -19.91
CA ALA A 780 -65.47 -2.46 -21.12
C ALA A 780 -65.57 -1.58 -22.37
N PHE A 781 -65.57 -0.24 -22.24
CA PHE A 781 -65.64 0.64 -23.40
C PHE A 781 -64.45 0.40 -24.33
N ARG A 782 -64.74 0.24 -25.61
CA ARG A 782 -63.76 -0.06 -26.66
C ARG A 782 -64.03 0.85 -27.84
N ASP A 783 -63.02 1.64 -28.21
CA ASP A 783 -63.07 2.57 -29.32
C ASP A 783 -61.98 2.23 -30.35
N PHE A 784 -61.94 2.97 -31.46
CA PHE A 784 -60.96 2.74 -32.53
C PHE A 784 -60.65 4.01 -33.32
N GLY A 785 -59.47 4.03 -33.94
CA GLY A 785 -59.03 5.15 -34.76
C GLY A 785 -57.97 4.75 -35.79
N ALA A 786 -57.67 5.69 -36.67
CA ALA A 786 -56.56 5.60 -37.64
C ALA A 786 -55.78 6.92 -37.75
N GLU A 787 -56.45 8.04 -37.48
CA GLU A 787 -55.90 9.40 -37.41
C GLU A 787 -55.68 9.80 -35.94
N GLU A 788 -54.85 10.81 -35.73
CA GLU A 788 -54.55 11.41 -34.44
C GLU A 788 -55.76 12.15 -33.83
N ARG A 789 -55.81 12.20 -32.50
CA ARG A 789 -56.92 12.83 -31.74
C ARG A 789 -56.41 13.57 -30.51
N LEU A 790 -57.04 14.71 -30.19
CA LEU A 790 -56.71 15.56 -29.03
C LEU A 790 -56.93 14.89 -27.66
N ASP A 791 -57.62 13.75 -27.62
CA ASP A 791 -57.87 12.95 -26.42
C ASP A 791 -57.15 11.60 -26.43
N VAL A 792 -56.34 11.30 -27.44
CA VAL A 792 -55.68 10.00 -27.59
C VAL A 792 -54.15 10.14 -27.56
N GLY A 793 -53.56 9.50 -26.55
CA GLY A 793 -52.12 9.28 -26.38
C GLY A 793 -51.82 7.78 -26.32
N PHE A 794 -50.82 7.39 -25.53
CA PHE A 794 -50.44 5.98 -25.34
C PHE A 794 -49.57 5.78 -24.09
N ARG A 795 -49.41 4.52 -23.67
CA ARG A 795 -48.37 4.11 -22.70
C ARG A 795 -47.51 2.97 -23.25
N LEU A 796 -46.36 2.77 -22.61
CA LEU A 796 -45.38 1.76 -23.00
C LEU A 796 -45.70 0.39 -22.39
N ALA A 797 -45.32 -0.67 -23.10
CA ALA A 797 -45.26 -2.05 -22.61
C ALA A 797 -44.00 -2.74 -23.15
N ARG A 798 -43.54 -3.79 -22.47
CA ARG A 798 -42.32 -4.54 -22.85
C ARG A 798 -42.34 -5.94 -22.22
N TYR A 799 -42.04 -7.00 -22.96
CA TYR A 799 -41.90 -8.33 -22.34
C TYR A 799 -40.64 -8.40 -21.45
N ALA A 800 -40.73 -9.10 -20.32
CA ALA A 800 -39.61 -9.25 -19.39
C ALA A 800 -38.63 -10.38 -19.78
N GLU A 801 -39.07 -11.29 -20.65
CA GLU A 801 -38.34 -12.49 -21.06
C GLU A 801 -38.41 -12.68 -22.59
N LEU A 802 -37.37 -13.28 -23.17
CA LEU A 802 -37.43 -13.84 -24.52
C LEU A 802 -38.05 -15.24 -24.43
N GLN A 803 -38.79 -15.66 -25.45
CA GLN A 803 -39.15 -17.07 -25.59
C GLN A 803 -37.87 -17.87 -25.89
N GLU A 804 -37.57 -18.86 -25.06
CA GLU A 804 -36.95 -20.07 -25.60
C GLU A 804 -38.04 -20.87 -26.32
N PRO A 805 -37.73 -21.52 -27.46
CA PRO A 805 -38.65 -22.46 -28.10
C PRO A 805 -38.88 -23.69 -27.20
N GLU A 806 -40.11 -24.23 -27.22
CA GLU A 806 -40.47 -25.50 -26.56
C GLU A 806 -39.71 -26.72 -27.14
#